data_AF-A0A7C6KJL0-F1
#
_entry.id   AF-A0A7C6KJL0-F1
#
_cell.length_a   1.000
_cell.length_b   1.000
_cell.length_c   1.000
_cell.angle_alpha   90.00
_cell.angle_beta   90.00
_cell.angle_gamma   90.00
#
_symmetry.space_group_name_H-M   'P 1'
#
loop_
_entity.id
_entity.type
_entity.pdbx_description
1 polymer ?
#
loop_
_entity_poly.entity_id
_entity_poly.type
_entity_poly.pdbx_seq_one_letter_code
_entity_poly.pdbx_strand_id
1 'polypeptide(L)'
;MDGSFGFPPEWVDEVRRASDIVAVVSQHVALRRSGRGFVGLCPFHQEKTPSFHVHPERQFFHCFGCGVGGDVIRFVRMIHGWSFGEAIRWLADRAGIPLPAGSAAEERRRRERQALLEVQRWVADFYARVLWSREGEAARAYLAGRKVGPEAAKRFGLGFAPEAPEVLPAAAERSGIPLEMLAACGVVVRREQPGGSVRWYDRFAGRIVFPIRNSAGEVIAFGGRLIDQGQRQGHGEGPAHGPGRGQDAWVPAPKYLNSPDTVLYRKGRELYGLDVARESIRRLGEVVVVEGYMDCIALVQAGVENVVASLGTALTTDQVFLLGRFARTVTVAYDADTAGQAATERGLELLERAGLTVRVADWPPGEDPDDVARRDPDEARRRLQQALPVWDYRFRRLIGERIPADTESRRLAIRRVSAALARVREAAEREVLIQQAASRLGISPLSLADQVEGMIRHLRRHQGKERRRPALEGQHTNDGPPEDRRNPAAREAAFLAWFFRHPREGKALAGHLQPEWFSTPGYRRLVAALRDSEGDVTGILRGVAGEEIAAWAEAFAASGSQTGAAGATWPAVRAAPGQAASEVAAALERGPGPKAETPEAALRRTDLPAARYGREKEMMGADVYEQGLELLWRLEAEAEIRVIASVEQELGEWERMLHSRLPGLNRLVLRYKEMMAALAPFTMKGGLLHDGQKGGREGEQAGVGRDRECAGADP
;
A
#
# COMPACT_ATOMS: atom_id res chain seq x y z
N MET A 1 -16.85 -22.61 -7.69
CA MET A 1 -16.90 -22.93 -9.12
C MET A 1 -15.48 -22.81 -9.62
N ASP A 2 -14.76 -23.91 -9.56
CA ASP A 2 -13.32 -23.97 -9.74
C ASP A 2 -13.02 -24.13 -11.23
N GLY A 3 -12.86 -23.01 -11.92
CA GLY A 3 -12.39 -22.99 -13.30
C GLY A 3 -11.03 -23.68 -13.39
N SER A 4 -11.01 -24.80 -14.08
CA SER A 4 -9.83 -25.60 -14.43
C SER A 4 -8.69 -24.69 -14.90
N PHE A 5 -7.65 -24.62 -14.07
CA PHE A 5 -6.42 -23.88 -14.31
C PHE A 5 -5.68 -24.43 -15.54
N GLY A 6 -6.02 -23.99 -16.75
CA GLY A 6 -5.20 -24.16 -17.95
C GLY A 6 -4.91 -25.59 -18.42
N PHE A 7 -5.60 -26.60 -17.88
CA PHE A 7 -5.51 -27.99 -18.33
C PHE A 7 -6.91 -28.50 -18.70
N PRO A 8 -7.05 -29.34 -19.75
CA PRO A 8 -8.32 -29.93 -20.12
C PRO A 8 -8.91 -30.75 -18.94
N PRO A 9 -10.18 -30.57 -18.56
CA PRO A 9 -10.80 -31.28 -17.43
C PRO A 9 -10.64 -32.80 -17.52
N GLU A 10 -10.80 -33.36 -18.72
CA GLU A 10 -10.62 -34.77 -19.03
C GLU A 10 -9.20 -35.28 -18.74
N TRP A 11 -8.18 -34.47 -19.03
CA TRP A 11 -6.78 -34.80 -18.73
C TRP A 11 -6.47 -34.70 -17.24
N VAL A 12 -7.03 -33.70 -16.55
CA VAL A 12 -6.91 -33.57 -15.09
C VAL A 12 -7.50 -34.81 -14.41
N ASP A 13 -8.65 -35.27 -14.88
CA ASP A 13 -9.31 -36.47 -14.36
C ASP A 13 -8.55 -37.75 -14.69
N GLU A 14 -7.90 -37.83 -15.86
CA GLU A 14 -6.98 -38.93 -16.20
C GLU A 14 -5.82 -39.00 -15.21
N VAL A 15 -5.12 -37.88 -14.97
CA VAL A 15 -4.01 -37.81 -14.00
C VAL A 15 -4.48 -38.15 -12.59
N ARG A 16 -5.66 -37.66 -12.19
CA ARG A 16 -6.26 -37.97 -10.89
C ARG A 16 -6.52 -39.47 -10.74
N ARG A 17 -7.08 -40.13 -11.77
CA ARG A 17 -7.38 -41.57 -11.75
C ARG A 17 -6.14 -42.44 -11.78
N ALA A 18 -5.09 -42.01 -12.48
CA ALA A 18 -3.82 -42.73 -12.56
C ALA A 18 -2.96 -42.59 -11.29
N SER A 19 -3.31 -41.66 -10.40
CA SER A 19 -2.57 -41.38 -9.18
C SER A 19 -3.19 -42.08 -7.97
N ASP A 20 -2.69 -43.27 -7.63
CA ASP A 20 -3.14 -43.96 -6.41
C ASP A 20 -2.77 -43.16 -5.16
N ILE A 21 -3.81 -42.70 -4.43
CA ILE A 21 -3.64 -41.90 -3.23
C ILE A 21 -2.84 -42.62 -2.14
N VAL A 22 -2.94 -43.95 -2.01
CA VAL A 22 -2.18 -44.70 -0.99
C VAL A 22 -0.71 -44.67 -1.35
N ALA A 23 -0.36 -44.95 -2.60
CA ALA A 23 1.01 -44.90 -3.09
C ALA A 23 1.65 -43.51 -2.95
N VAL A 24 0.89 -42.44 -3.19
CA VAL A 24 1.38 -41.06 -3.04
C VAL A 24 1.55 -40.69 -1.56
N VAL A 25 0.54 -40.95 -0.72
CA VAL A 25 0.62 -40.62 0.71
C VAL A 25 1.73 -41.40 1.41
N SER A 26 1.92 -42.68 1.05
CA SER A 26 2.92 -43.55 1.70
C SER A 26 4.36 -43.08 1.52
N GLN A 27 4.62 -42.15 0.59
CA GLN A 27 5.94 -41.51 0.44
C GLN A 27 6.25 -40.52 1.56
N HIS A 28 5.23 -40.00 2.23
CA HIS A 28 5.35 -38.95 3.24
C HIS A 28 4.90 -39.42 4.62
N VAL A 29 4.01 -40.41 4.68
CA VAL A 29 3.40 -40.87 5.93
C VAL A 29 3.57 -42.38 6.05
N ALA A 30 4.08 -42.83 7.19
CA ALA A 30 4.08 -44.24 7.53
C ALA A 30 2.63 -44.71 7.81
N LEU A 31 2.05 -45.39 6.83
CA LEU A 31 0.68 -45.90 6.89
C LEU A 31 0.64 -47.35 7.41
N ARG A 32 -0.34 -47.64 8.26
CA ARG A 32 -0.68 -48.99 8.72
C ARG A 32 -2.08 -49.35 8.26
N ARG A 33 -2.30 -50.61 7.90
CA ARG A 33 -3.63 -51.08 7.46
C ARG A 33 -4.62 -51.04 8.63
N SER A 34 -5.81 -50.48 8.39
CA SER A 34 -6.88 -50.40 9.38
C SER A 34 -8.23 -50.61 8.68
N GLY A 35 -8.83 -51.77 8.90
CA GLY A 35 -10.04 -52.21 8.19
C GLY A 35 -9.83 -52.23 6.67
N ARG A 36 -10.71 -51.55 5.93
CA ARG A 36 -10.64 -51.39 4.46
C ARG A 36 -9.75 -50.21 4.01
N GLY A 37 -9.13 -49.49 4.95
CA GLY A 37 -8.28 -48.34 4.66
C GLY A 37 -6.92 -48.42 5.32
N PHE A 38 -6.26 -47.27 5.38
CA PHE A 38 -4.98 -47.09 6.03
C PHE A 38 -5.06 -45.95 7.03
N VAL A 39 -4.25 -46.01 8.09
CA VAL A 39 -4.15 -44.99 9.13
C VAL A 39 -2.69 -44.66 9.41
N GLY A 40 -2.39 -43.38 9.67
CA GLY A 40 -1.06 -42.90 10.04
C GLY A 40 -1.13 -41.65 10.91
N LEU A 41 0.04 -41.13 11.29
CA LEU A 41 0.13 -39.80 11.90
C LEU A 41 -0.07 -38.75 10.80
N CYS A 42 -0.89 -37.74 11.10
CA CYS A 42 -1.18 -36.67 10.15
C CYS A 42 0.08 -35.83 9.88
N PRO A 43 0.43 -35.60 8.60
CA PRO A 43 1.58 -34.77 8.25
C PRO A 43 1.27 -33.26 8.35
N PHE A 44 0.01 -32.89 8.64
CA PHE A 44 -0.48 -31.50 8.61
C PHE A 44 -0.75 -30.90 9.99
N HIS A 45 -0.57 -31.68 11.07
CA HIS A 45 -0.59 -31.19 12.44
C HIS A 45 0.15 -32.19 13.33
N GLN A 46 0.61 -31.74 14.49
CA GLN A 46 1.39 -32.58 15.39
C GLN A 46 0.47 -33.37 16.32
N GLU A 47 0.56 -34.70 16.25
CA GLU A 47 -0.22 -35.62 17.08
C GLU A 47 0.61 -36.85 17.49
N LYS A 48 0.20 -37.52 18.57
CA LYS A 48 0.82 -38.77 19.04
C LYS A 48 0.03 -40.01 18.67
N THR A 49 -1.28 -39.85 18.44
CA THR A 49 -2.20 -40.93 18.08
C THR A 49 -2.52 -40.82 16.60
N PRO A 50 -2.40 -41.90 15.79
CA PRO A 50 -2.76 -41.87 14.38
C PRO A 50 -4.22 -41.46 14.16
N SER A 51 -4.46 -40.31 13.51
CA SER A 51 -5.81 -39.86 13.13
C SER A 51 -5.98 -39.63 11.62
N PHE A 52 -4.92 -39.84 10.84
CA PHE A 52 -4.91 -39.62 9.40
C PHE A 52 -5.33 -40.88 8.65
N HIS A 53 -6.55 -40.90 8.13
CA HIS A 53 -7.11 -42.02 7.39
C HIS A 53 -7.00 -41.81 5.88
N VAL A 54 -6.60 -42.87 5.16
CA VAL A 54 -6.56 -42.92 3.69
C VAL A 54 -7.47 -44.05 3.22
N HIS A 55 -8.38 -43.74 2.31
CA HIS A 55 -9.37 -44.67 1.80
C HIS A 55 -9.06 -45.02 0.34
N PRO A 56 -8.50 -46.21 0.06
CA PRO A 56 -8.07 -46.61 -1.28
C PRO A 56 -9.24 -46.69 -2.27
N GLU A 57 -10.37 -47.26 -1.87
CA GLU A 57 -11.53 -47.45 -2.76
C GLU A 57 -12.16 -46.12 -3.20
N ARG A 58 -12.15 -45.13 -2.31
CA ARG A 58 -12.77 -43.81 -2.54
C ARG A 58 -11.76 -42.74 -2.96
N GLN A 59 -10.47 -43.10 -3.06
CA GLN A 59 -9.36 -42.23 -3.44
C GLN A 59 -9.34 -40.87 -2.73
N PHE A 60 -9.58 -40.86 -1.41
CA PHE A 60 -9.53 -39.66 -0.57
C PHE A 60 -8.88 -39.93 0.78
N PHE A 61 -8.39 -38.87 1.42
CA PHE A 61 -7.89 -38.88 2.78
C PHE A 61 -8.73 -37.98 3.69
N HIS A 62 -8.73 -38.29 4.98
CA HIS A 62 -9.34 -37.45 6.01
C HIS A 62 -8.61 -37.65 7.35
N CYS A 63 -8.30 -36.55 8.02
CA CYS A 63 -7.74 -36.55 9.36
C CYS A 63 -8.82 -36.23 10.38
N PHE A 64 -9.09 -37.16 11.31
CA PHE A 64 -10.08 -36.94 12.36
C PHE A 64 -9.58 -36.03 13.49
N GLY A 65 -8.26 -35.81 13.61
CA GLY A 65 -7.70 -34.88 14.58
C GLY A 65 -7.90 -33.41 14.21
N CYS A 66 -7.54 -33.02 12.98
CA CYS A 66 -7.59 -31.61 12.53
C CYS A 66 -8.60 -31.32 11.42
N GLY A 67 -9.40 -32.30 10.98
CA GLY A 67 -10.49 -32.12 10.01
C GLY A 67 -10.05 -31.94 8.55
N VAL A 68 -8.75 -31.98 8.26
CA VAL A 68 -8.26 -31.86 6.87
C VAL A 68 -8.60 -33.11 6.08
N GLY A 69 -9.19 -32.94 4.89
CA GLY A 69 -9.44 -34.01 3.94
C GLY A 69 -9.38 -33.55 2.50
N GLY A 70 -9.29 -34.51 1.57
CA GLY A 70 -9.16 -34.23 0.14
C GLY A 70 -8.82 -35.43 -0.72
N ASP A 71 -8.72 -35.17 -2.03
CA ASP A 71 -8.18 -36.12 -3.00
C ASP A 71 -6.63 -36.10 -3.02
N VAL A 72 -6.05 -36.92 -3.89
CA VAL A 72 -4.59 -37.02 -4.08
C VAL A 72 -3.96 -35.69 -4.52
N ILE A 73 -4.66 -34.89 -5.33
CA ILE A 73 -4.17 -33.57 -5.78
C ILE A 73 -4.10 -32.61 -4.60
N ARG A 74 -5.16 -32.55 -3.79
CA ARG A 74 -5.20 -31.74 -2.58
C ARG A 74 -4.13 -32.18 -1.58
N PHE A 75 -3.89 -33.47 -1.42
CA PHE A 75 -2.81 -33.98 -0.58
C PHE A 75 -1.45 -33.43 -1.03
N VAL A 76 -1.11 -33.59 -2.32
CA VAL A 76 0.16 -33.12 -2.92
C VAL A 76 0.31 -31.61 -2.78
N ARG A 77 -0.76 -30.85 -3.05
CA ARG A 77 -0.76 -29.39 -2.87
C ARG A 77 -0.47 -28.99 -1.43
N MET A 78 -1.06 -29.68 -0.46
CA MET A 78 -0.88 -29.36 0.94
C MET A 78 0.51 -29.76 1.45
N ILE A 79 0.98 -30.96 1.11
CA ILE A 79 2.27 -31.46 1.60
C ILE A 79 3.45 -30.71 0.98
N HIS A 80 3.34 -30.33 -0.29
CA HIS A 80 4.36 -29.57 -1.00
C HIS A 80 4.08 -28.08 -1.10
N GLY A 81 3.00 -27.56 -0.51
CA GLY A 81 2.56 -26.15 -0.64
C GLY A 81 2.46 -25.66 -2.09
N TRP A 82 2.22 -26.58 -3.02
CA TRP A 82 2.21 -26.31 -4.45
C TRP A 82 0.86 -25.74 -4.91
N SER A 83 0.91 -24.93 -5.97
CA SER A 83 -0.27 -24.57 -6.75
C SER A 83 -0.90 -25.82 -7.38
N PHE A 84 -2.14 -25.70 -7.84
CA PHE A 84 -2.81 -26.78 -8.56
C PHE A 84 -2.01 -27.23 -9.79
N GLY A 85 -1.49 -26.27 -10.57
CA GLY A 85 -0.72 -26.58 -11.78
C GLY A 85 0.61 -27.28 -11.51
N GLU A 86 1.32 -26.94 -10.42
CA GLU A 86 2.52 -27.66 -10.01
C GLU A 86 2.20 -29.08 -9.56
N ALA A 87 1.18 -29.24 -8.71
CA ALA A 87 0.77 -30.54 -8.20
C ALA A 87 0.29 -31.49 -9.30
N ILE A 88 -0.52 -31.02 -10.25
CA ILE A 88 -1.03 -31.86 -11.33
C ILE A 88 0.08 -32.25 -12.33
N ARG A 89 1.05 -31.37 -12.59
CA ARG A 89 2.22 -31.71 -13.43
C ARG A 89 3.09 -32.78 -12.79
N TRP A 90 3.35 -32.67 -11.48
CA TRP A 90 4.13 -33.67 -10.76
C TRP A 90 3.43 -35.04 -10.73
N LEU A 91 2.11 -35.05 -10.51
CA LEU A 91 1.31 -36.28 -10.57
C LEU A 91 1.30 -36.88 -11.98
N ALA A 92 1.23 -36.05 -13.03
CA ALA A 92 1.29 -36.51 -14.41
C ALA A 92 2.65 -37.15 -14.75
N ASP A 93 3.75 -36.51 -14.36
CA ASP A 93 5.12 -37.03 -14.54
C ASP A 93 5.29 -38.38 -13.82
N ARG A 94 4.82 -38.47 -12.57
CA ARG A 94 4.82 -39.71 -11.78
C ARG A 94 4.00 -40.83 -12.43
N ALA A 95 2.87 -40.49 -13.04
CA ALA A 95 1.99 -41.43 -13.71
C ALA A 95 2.45 -41.76 -15.16
N GLY A 96 3.51 -41.10 -15.66
CA GLY A 96 3.94 -41.23 -17.05
C GLY A 96 2.93 -40.66 -18.06
N ILE A 97 2.02 -39.79 -17.63
CA ILE A 97 1.02 -39.16 -18.49
C ILE A 97 1.64 -37.90 -19.10
N PRO A 98 1.78 -37.82 -20.43
CA PRO A 98 2.32 -36.62 -21.06
C PRO A 98 1.38 -35.44 -20.78
N LEU A 99 1.98 -34.26 -20.57
CA LEU A 99 1.21 -33.03 -20.49
C LEU A 99 0.41 -32.86 -21.79
N PRO A 100 -0.81 -32.30 -21.74
CA PRO A 100 -1.55 -31.99 -22.95
C PRO A 100 -0.66 -31.14 -23.84
N ALA A 101 -0.63 -31.42 -25.14
CA ALA A 101 0.06 -30.56 -26.06
C ALA A 101 -0.55 -29.16 -25.92
N GLY A 102 0.21 -28.26 -25.29
CA GLY A 102 -0.14 -26.85 -25.30
C GLY A 102 -0.22 -26.40 -26.75
N SER A 103 -1.07 -25.41 -27.02
CA SER A 103 -1.01 -24.71 -28.29
C SER A 103 0.44 -24.31 -28.61
N ALA A 104 0.81 -24.22 -29.89
CA ALA A 104 2.16 -23.78 -30.28
C ALA A 104 2.55 -22.45 -29.59
N ALA A 105 1.56 -21.61 -29.28
CA ALA A 105 1.72 -20.39 -28.50
C ALA A 105 2.10 -20.62 -27.02
N GLU A 106 1.54 -21.64 -26.36
CA GLU A 106 1.89 -22.01 -24.98
C GLU A 106 3.29 -22.59 -24.87
N GLU A 107 3.66 -23.47 -25.81
CA GLU A 107 5.02 -24.02 -25.86
C GLU A 107 6.06 -22.92 -26.13
N ARG A 108 5.75 -21.98 -27.04
CA ARG A 108 6.59 -20.78 -27.26
C ARG A 108 6.74 -19.96 -25.98
N ARG A 109 5.64 -19.65 -25.29
CA ARG A 109 5.67 -18.91 -24.01
C ARG A 109 6.48 -19.63 -22.94
N ARG A 110 6.40 -20.97 -22.87
CA ARG A 110 7.18 -21.78 -21.93
C ARG A 110 8.67 -21.69 -22.22
N ARG A 111 9.07 -21.83 -23.49
CA ARG A 111 10.48 -21.70 -23.91
C ARG A 111 11.03 -20.29 -23.66
N GLU A 112 10.26 -19.27 -24.00
CA GLU A 112 10.60 -17.87 -23.71
C GLU A 112 10.80 -17.66 -22.21
N ARG A 113 9.86 -18.14 -21.39
CA ARG A 113 9.96 -18.05 -19.93
C ARG A 113 11.21 -18.75 -19.40
N GLN A 114 11.51 -19.95 -19.90
CA GLN A 114 12.69 -20.72 -19.51
C GLN A 114 13.99 -19.98 -19.86
N ALA A 115 14.08 -19.43 -21.07
CA ALA A 115 15.23 -18.66 -21.51
C ALA A 115 15.45 -17.40 -20.63
N LEU A 116 14.38 -16.71 -20.22
CA LEU A 116 14.47 -15.58 -19.30
C LEU A 116 14.95 -16.00 -17.89
N LEU A 117 14.54 -17.18 -17.39
CA LEU A 117 15.02 -17.70 -16.11
C LEU A 117 16.52 -18.02 -16.14
N GLU A 118 17.00 -18.56 -17.26
CA GLU A 118 18.43 -18.82 -17.47
C GLU A 118 19.24 -17.53 -17.47
N VAL A 119 18.72 -16.47 -18.10
CA VAL A 119 19.33 -15.13 -18.04
C VAL A 119 19.32 -14.58 -16.61
N GLN A 120 18.21 -14.66 -15.87
CA GLN A 120 18.17 -14.21 -14.47
C GLN A 120 19.20 -14.94 -13.60
N ARG A 121 19.34 -16.26 -13.78
CA ARG A 121 20.35 -17.06 -13.07
C ARG A 121 21.76 -16.60 -13.43
N TRP A 122 22.05 -16.41 -14.73
CA TRP A 122 23.36 -15.94 -15.17
C TRP A 122 23.72 -14.57 -14.57
N VAL A 123 22.75 -13.65 -14.51
CA VAL A 123 22.92 -12.32 -13.89
C VAL A 123 23.17 -12.44 -12.39
N ALA A 124 22.44 -13.30 -11.69
CA ALA A 124 22.66 -13.55 -10.27
C ALA A 124 24.08 -14.10 -10.00
N ASP A 125 24.51 -15.09 -10.79
CA ASP A 125 25.85 -15.67 -10.70
C ASP A 125 26.93 -14.64 -11.03
N PHE A 126 26.68 -13.75 -12.00
CA PHE A 126 27.56 -12.63 -12.32
C PHE A 126 27.75 -11.71 -11.10
N TYR A 127 26.66 -11.18 -10.53
CA TYR A 127 26.76 -10.29 -9.37
C TYR A 127 27.35 -10.97 -8.13
N ALA A 128 27.06 -12.25 -7.91
CA ALA A 128 27.66 -13.03 -6.84
C ALA A 128 29.18 -13.13 -7.03
N ARG A 129 29.67 -13.45 -8.24
CA ARG A 129 31.11 -13.47 -8.52
C ARG A 129 31.78 -12.12 -8.27
N VAL A 130 31.14 -11.02 -8.70
CA VAL A 130 31.64 -9.66 -8.46
C VAL A 130 31.71 -9.35 -6.95
N LEU A 131 30.71 -9.75 -6.16
CA LEU A 131 30.75 -9.54 -4.70
C LEU A 131 31.97 -10.19 -4.05
N TRP A 132 32.45 -11.30 -4.58
CA TRP A 132 33.60 -12.04 -4.06
C TRP A 132 34.93 -11.72 -4.77
N SER A 133 34.93 -10.84 -5.78
CA SER A 133 36.15 -10.38 -6.47
C SER A 133 36.77 -9.16 -5.77
N ARG A 134 37.83 -8.58 -6.35
CA ARG A 134 38.45 -7.36 -5.81
C ARG A 134 37.49 -6.17 -5.85
N GLU A 135 36.68 -6.06 -6.89
CA GLU A 135 35.69 -5.00 -7.11
C GLU A 135 34.60 -4.99 -6.02
N GLY A 136 34.30 -6.15 -5.42
CA GLY A 136 33.34 -6.28 -4.33
C GLY A 136 33.85 -5.90 -2.94
N GLU A 137 35.08 -5.39 -2.79
CA GLU A 137 35.67 -5.09 -1.48
C GLU A 137 34.83 -4.10 -0.64
N ALA A 138 34.45 -2.96 -1.23
CA ALA A 138 33.61 -1.96 -0.57
C ALA A 138 32.22 -2.54 -0.19
N ALA A 139 31.65 -3.36 -1.07
CA ALA A 139 30.38 -4.05 -0.83
C ALA A 139 30.47 -5.03 0.35
N ARG A 140 31.55 -5.82 0.44
CA ARG A 140 31.78 -6.72 1.58
C ARG A 140 32.02 -5.95 2.87
N ALA A 141 32.79 -4.86 2.84
CA ALA A 141 33.00 -4.00 4.00
C ALA A 141 31.67 -3.40 4.51
N TYR A 142 30.81 -2.97 3.59
CA TYR A 142 29.48 -2.50 3.90
C TYR A 142 28.59 -3.57 4.56
N LEU A 143 28.55 -4.78 3.98
CA LEU A 143 27.82 -5.91 4.56
C LEU A 143 28.34 -6.27 5.95
N ALA A 144 29.67 -6.25 6.15
CA ALA A 144 30.29 -6.47 7.45
C ALA A 144 29.88 -5.38 8.48
N GLY A 145 29.83 -4.10 8.06
CA GLY A 145 29.30 -3.01 8.89
C GLY A 145 27.83 -3.18 9.28
N ARG A 146 27.05 -3.85 8.42
CA ARG A 146 25.67 -4.29 8.72
C ARG A 146 25.60 -5.67 9.39
N LYS A 147 26.72 -6.23 9.84
CA LYS A 147 26.82 -7.56 10.47
C LYS A 147 26.20 -8.69 9.64
N VAL A 148 26.22 -8.57 8.31
CA VAL A 148 25.83 -9.66 7.40
C VAL A 148 27.07 -10.50 7.13
N GLY A 149 27.09 -11.71 7.69
CA GLY A 149 28.20 -12.64 7.56
C GLY A 149 28.27 -13.30 6.18
N PRO A 150 29.43 -13.88 5.80
CA PRO A 150 29.60 -14.56 4.52
C PRO A 150 28.61 -15.69 4.27
N GLU A 151 28.26 -16.46 5.31
CA GLU A 151 27.32 -17.58 5.20
C GLU A 151 25.89 -17.10 4.92
N ALA A 152 25.45 -16.00 5.53
CA ALA A 152 24.17 -15.38 5.20
C ALA A 152 24.19 -14.81 3.78
N ALA A 153 25.28 -14.11 3.41
CA ALA A 153 25.43 -13.58 2.07
C ALA A 153 25.34 -14.68 0.99
N LYS A 154 25.99 -15.83 1.21
CA LYS A 154 25.90 -17.00 0.31
C LYS A 154 24.50 -17.63 0.32
N ARG A 155 23.89 -17.82 1.50
CA ARG A 155 22.56 -18.42 1.66
C ARG A 155 21.50 -17.65 0.85
N PHE A 156 21.51 -16.33 0.96
CA PHE A 156 20.60 -15.45 0.21
C PHE A 156 21.09 -15.15 -1.22
N GLY A 157 22.30 -15.57 -1.58
CA GLY A 157 22.87 -15.36 -2.91
C GLY A 157 23.18 -13.90 -3.21
N LEU A 158 23.55 -13.12 -2.19
CA LEU A 158 23.84 -11.70 -2.35
C LEU A 158 24.94 -11.48 -3.40
N GLY A 159 24.81 -10.38 -4.14
CA GLY A 159 25.76 -9.96 -5.16
C GLY A 159 26.13 -8.49 -5.05
N PHE A 160 27.01 -8.04 -5.93
CA PHE A 160 27.36 -6.64 -6.08
C PHE A 160 27.32 -6.25 -7.55
N ALA A 161 26.61 -5.17 -7.86
CA ALA A 161 26.61 -4.55 -9.17
C ALA A 161 27.68 -3.46 -9.21
N PRO A 162 28.70 -3.57 -10.08
CA PRO A 162 29.75 -2.57 -10.21
C PRO A 162 29.20 -1.16 -10.45
N GLU A 163 29.94 -0.13 -10.04
CA GLU A 163 29.54 1.27 -10.26
C GLU A 163 29.52 1.65 -11.74
N ALA A 164 30.43 1.09 -12.54
CA ALA A 164 30.46 1.29 -13.98
C ALA A 164 29.25 0.56 -14.63
N PRO A 165 28.23 1.29 -15.12
CA PRO A 165 26.98 0.68 -15.53
C PRO A 165 27.09 -0.12 -16.84
N GLU A 166 28.19 -0.01 -17.58
CA GLU A 166 28.43 -0.76 -18.82
C GLU A 166 28.97 -2.18 -18.58
N VAL A 167 29.38 -2.52 -17.36
CA VAL A 167 30.06 -3.79 -17.07
C VAL A 167 29.16 -5.01 -17.31
N LEU A 168 27.91 -4.98 -16.82
CA LEU A 168 26.96 -6.07 -17.04
C LEU A 168 26.60 -6.23 -18.53
N PRO A 169 26.18 -5.18 -19.27
CA PRO A 169 25.95 -5.28 -20.71
C PRO A 169 27.14 -5.87 -21.48
N ALA A 170 28.36 -5.37 -21.24
CA ALA A 170 29.55 -5.86 -21.91
C ALA A 170 29.87 -7.33 -21.56
N ALA A 171 29.60 -7.76 -20.32
CA ALA A 171 29.75 -9.15 -19.92
C ALA A 171 28.72 -10.08 -20.59
N ALA A 172 27.48 -9.59 -20.78
CA ALA A 172 26.42 -10.32 -21.46
C ALA A 172 26.74 -10.52 -22.96
N GLU A 173 27.21 -9.47 -23.63
CA GLU A 173 27.65 -9.54 -25.04
C GLU A 173 28.78 -10.56 -25.23
N ARG A 174 29.80 -10.52 -24.36
CA ARG A 174 30.90 -11.52 -24.38
C ARG A 174 30.42 -12.94 -24.14
N SER A 175 29.30 -13.11 -23.44
CA SER A 175 28.69 -14.42 -23.16
C SER A 175 27.64 -14.83 -24.20
N GLY A 176 27.46 -14.05 -25.27
CA GLY A 176 26.48 -14.31 -26.32
C GLY A 176 25.02 -14.14 -25.89
N ILE A 177 24.75 -13.40 -24.81
CA ILE A 177 23.40 -13.16 -24.31
C ILE A 177 22.86 -11.85 -24.92
N PRO A 178 21.72 -11.88 -25.64
CA PRO A 178 21.13 -10.67 -26.20
C PRO A 178 20.73 -9.66 -25.12
N LEU A 179 21.07 -8.38 -25.31
CA LEU A 179 20.78 -7.31 -24.34
C LEU A 179 19.28 -7.07 -24.15
N GLU A 180 18.48 -7.36 -25.17
CA GLU A 180 17.02 -7.33 -25.12
C GLU A 180 16.46 -8.33 -24.10
N MET A 181 17.11 -9.47 -23.92
CA MET A 181 16.71 -10.44 -22.88
C MET A 181 17.00 -9.89 -21.48
N LEU A 182 18.15 -9.25 -21.28
CA LEU A 182 18.46 -8.54 -20.03
C LEU A 182 17.44 -7.44 -19.76
N ALA A 183 17.01 -6.71 -20.80
CA ALA A 183 16.00 -5.68 -20.69
C ALA A 183 14.64 -6.27 -20.28
N ALA A 184 14.24 -7.40 -20.88
CA ALA A 184 13.02 -8.12 -20.54
C ALA A 184 13.04 -8.69 -19.10
N CYS A 185 14.22 -9.05 -18.60
CA CYS A 185 14.47 -9.41 -17.19
C CYS A 185 14.49 -8.19 -16.25
N GLY A 186 14.47 -6.97 -16.80
CA GLY A 186 14.45 -5.72 -16.04
C GLY A 186 15.81 -5.31 -15.44
N VAL A 187 16.91 -5.96 -15.81
CA VAL A 187 18.23 -5.75 -15.20
C VAL A 187 19.07 -4.68 -15.90
N VAL A 188 18.72 -4.29 -17.12
CA VAL A 188 19.35 -3.17 -17.85
C VAL A 188 18.32 -2.12 -18.25
N VAL A 189 18.81 -0.91 -18.54
CA VAL A 189 18.05 0.22 -19.05
C VAL A 189 18.63 0.65 -20.39
N ARG A 190 17.78 0.76 -21.41
CA ARG A 190 18.11 1.34 -22.72
C ARG A 190 18.02 2.86 -22.64
N ARG A 191 19.05 3.60 -23.08
CA ARG A 191 18.96 5.05 -23.31
C ARG A 191 19.44 5.39 -24.71
N GLU A 192 18.70 6.29 -25.35
CA GLU A 192 19.11 6.91 -26.61
C GLU A 192 19.99 8.12 -26.31
N GLN A 193 21.10 8.23 -27.01
CA GLN A 193 22.05 9.33 -26.91
C GLN A 193 21.71 10.41 -27.94
N PRO A 194 22.13 11.66 -27.71
CA PRO A 194 22.16 12.67 -28.77
C PRO A 194 22.92 12.12 -29.99
N GLY A 195 22.29 12.14 -31.16
CA GLY A 195 22.84 11.52 -32.39
C GLY A 195 22.33 10.10 -32.68
N GLY A 196 21.35 9.58 -31.92
CA GLY A 196 20.60 8.36 -32.26
C GLY A 196 21.26 7.03 -31.88
N SER A 197 22.46 7.05 -31.29
CA SER A 197 23.10 5.83 -30.78
C SER A 197 22.39 5.34 -29.50
N VAL A 198 22.33 4.03 -29.32
CA VAL A 198 21.71 3.40 -28.16
C VAL A 198 22.80 2.90 -27.22
N ARG A 199 22.68 3.21 -25.93
CA ARG A 199 23.51 2.62 -24.88
C ARG A 199 22.66 1.90 -23.84
N TRP A 200 23.23 0.83 -23.30
CA TRP A 200 22.64 -0.01 -22.28
C TRP A 200 23.39 0.15 -20.97
N TYR A 201 22.65 0.24 -19.88
CA TYR A 201 23.17 0.50 -18.55
C TYR A 201 22.61 -0.50 -17.56
N ASP A 202 23.45 -1.03 -16.68
CA ASP A 202 23.02 -1.81 -15.52
C ASP A 202 22.10 -0.97 -14.64
N ARG A 203 20.87 -1.47 -14.40
CA ARG A 203 19.89 -0.81 -13.54
C ARG A 203 20.38 -0.71 -12.09
N PHE A 204 21.16 -1.69 -11.65
CA PHE A 204 21.57 -1.86 -10.27
C PHE A 204 22.98 -1.33 -9.98
N ALA A 205 23.61 -0.63 -10.92
CA ALA A 205 24.98 -0.11 -10.78
C ALA A 205 25.23 0.55 -9.41
N GLY A 206 26.34 0.16 -8.76
CA GLY A 206 26.76 0.67 -7.45
C GLY A 206 25.96 0.13 -6.26
N ARG A 207 25.30 -1.04 -6.39
CA ARG A 207 24.40 -1.57 -5.34
C ARG A 207 24.80 -2.96 -4.87
N ILE A 208 24.57 -3.23 -3.58
CA ILE A 208 24.39 -4.60 -3.10
C ILE A 208 23.12 -5.16 -3.76
N VAL A 209 23.23 -6.31 -4.39
CA VAL A 209 22.13 -6.97 -5.10
C VAL A 209 21.56 -8.11 -4.25
N PHE A 210 20.24 -8.14 -4.13
CA PHE A 210 19.46 -9.15 -3.42
C PHE A 210 18.62 -9.93 -4.45
N PRO A 211 19.03 -11.14 -4.87
CA PRO A 211 18.20 -11.93 -5.78
C PRO A 211 16.85 -12.28 -5.15
N ILE A 212 15.77 -12.04 -5.88
CA ILE A 212 14.42 -12.41 -5.49
C ILE A 212 14.10 -13.74 -6.17
N ARG A 213 13.81 -14.75 -5.37
CA ARG A 213 13.51 -16.10 -5.82
C ARG A 213 12.05 -16.42 -5.63
N ASN A 214 11.48 -17.17 -6.57
CA ASN A 214 10.12 -17.69 -6.42
C ASN A 214 10.07 -18.84 -5.40
N SER A 215 8.87 -19.36 -5.13
CA SER A 215 8.71 -20.48 -4.18
C SER A 215 9.40 -21.79 -4.57
N ALA A 216 9.86 -21.92 -5.82
CA ALA A 216 10.66 -23.04 -6.32
C ALA A 216 12.18 -22.78 -6.24
N GLY A 217 12.62 -21.59 -5.82
CA GLY A 217 14.02 -21.21 -5.71
C GLY A 217 14.63 -20.62 -6.99
N GLU A 218 13.84 -20.42 -8.05
CA GLU A 218 14.33 -19.81 -9.29
C GLU A 218 14.47 -18.29 -9.12
N VAL A 219 15.58 -17.70 -9.57
CA VAL A 219 15.77 -16.24 -9.57
C VAL A 219 14.85 -15.61 -10.61
N ILE A 220 13.99 -14.70 -10.19
CA ILE A 220 12.99 -14.06 -11.05
C ILE A 220 13.12 -12.54 -11.12
N ALA A 221 13.83 -11.93 -10.17
CA ALA A 221 14.08 -10.49 -10.09
C ALA A 221 15.21 -10.17 -9.11
N PHE A 222 15.48 -8.88 -8.91
CA PHE A 222 16.49 -8.39 -7.98
C PHE A 222 16.01 -7.16 -7.20
N GLY A 223 16.45 -7.07 -5.96
CA GLY A 223 16.52 -5.83 -5.19
C GLY A 223 17.95 -5.29 -5.20
N GLY A 224 18.11 -3.98 -4.98
CA GLY A 224 19.40 -3.31 -5.00
C GLY A 224 19.48 -2.20 -3.95
N ARG A 225 20.44 -2.28 -3.05
CA ARG A 225 20.73 -1.22 -2.06
C ARG A 225 21.97 -0.44 -2.46
N LEU A 226 21.82 0.86 -2.68
CA LEU A 226 22.94 1.76 -2.97
C LEU A 226 23.92 1.75 -1.79
N ILE A 227 25.21 1.58 -2.09
CA ILE A 227 26.28 1.80 -1.12
C ILE A 227 26.78 3.22 -1.33
N ASP A 228 26.62 4.07 -0.32
CA ASP A 228 27.19 5.41 -0.34
C ASP A 228 28.67 5.28 0.02
N GLN A 229 29.54 5.36 -0.98
CA GLN A 229 30.98 5.46 -0.74
C GLN A 229 31.29 6.90 -0.30
N GLY A 230 31.01 7.20 0.97
CA GLY A 230 31.45 8.39 1.71
C GLY A 230 31.37 9.72 0.95
N GLN A 231 30.39 10.56 1.29
CA GLN A 231 30.33 12.00 0.99
C GLN A 231 31.39 12.50 -0.01
N ARG A 232 31.05 12.55 -1.29
CA ARG A 232 31.75 13.42 -2.24
C ARG A 232 31.50 14.88 -1.82
N GLN A 233 32.24 15.37 -0.83
CA GLN A 233 32.48 16.79 -0.66
C GLN A 233 33.40 17.23 -1.80
N GLY A 234 32.79 17.65 -2.88
CA GLY A 234 33.49 18.10 -4.08
C GLY A 234 32.49 18.34 -5.18
N HIS A 235 32.18 19.61 -5.43
CA HIS A 235 31.60 20.05 -6.69
C HIS A 235 32.46 19.48 -7.83
N GLY A 236 31.96 18.48 -8.54
CA GLY A 236 32.75 17.72 -9.50
C GLY A 236 31.89 16.74 -10.28
N GLU A 237 31.52 17.18 -11.48
CA GLU A 237 30.74 16.53 -12.53
C GLU A 237 31.05 15.02 -12.74
N GLY A 238 30.06 14.15 -12.51
CA GLY A 238 30.08 12.71 -12.85
C GLY A 238 28.87 11.94 -12.28
N PRO A 239 28.21 11.02 -13.02
CA PRO A 239 26.76 10.91 -12.95
C PRO A 239 26.24 9.93 -11.89
N ALA A 240 25.83 10.42 -10.72
CA ALA A 240 24.84 9.72 -9.90
C ALA A 240 23.41 10.07 -10.40
N HIS A 241 23.13 9.78 -11.67
CA HIS A 241 21.84 10.12 -12.28
C HIS A 241 20.82 9.02 -11.96
N GLY A 242 19.87 9.30 -11.05
CA GLY A 242 18.64 8.53 -10.94
C GLY A 242 17.83 8.58 -12.27
N PRO A 243 16.82 7.73 -12.44
CA PRO A 243 15.96 7.76 -13.63
C PRO A 243 15.00 8.97 -13.58
N GLY A 244 15.53 10.18 -13.63
CA GLY A 244 14.79 11.42 -13.84
C GLY A 244 14.59 11.66 -15.34
N ARG A 245 13.35 11.95 -15.76
CA ARG A 245 13.04 12.37 -17.14
C ARG A 245 13.18 13.89 -17.28
N GLY A 246 14.36 14.40 -17.60
CA GLY A 246 14.55 15.80 -18.01
C GLY A 246 15.87 16.38 -17.52
N GLN A 247 16.34 17.44 -18.19
CA GLN A 247 17.64 18.05 -17.97
C GLN A 247 17.75 18.95 -16.71
N ASP A 248 16.68 19.20 -15.94
CA ASP A 248 16.69 20.31 -14.96
C ASP A 248 16.19 19.99 -13.53
N ALA A 249 16.44 18.79 -12.98
CA ALA A 249 16.30 18.57 -11.54
C ALA A 249 17.23 17.46 -11.02
N TRP A 250 18.11 17.80 -10.08
CA TRP A 250 18.91 16.81 -9.35
C TRP A 250 17.97 15.97 -8.46
N VAL A 251 17.67 14.74 -8.88
CA VAL A 251 16.92 13.79 -8.06
C VAL A 251 17.92 12.74 -7.51
N PRO A 252 18.13 12.68 -6.19
CA PRO A 252 19.03 11.70 -5.59
C PRO A 252 18.52 10.27 -5.89
N ALA A 253 19.44 9.38 -6.25
CA ALA A 253 19.11 8.00 -6.55
C ALA A 253 18.50 7.31 -5.31
N PRO A 254 17.43 6.48 -5.47
CA PRO A 254 16.77 5.88 -4.33
C PRO A 254 17.69 4.89 -3.60
N LYS A 255 17.63 4.88 -2.26
CA LYS A 255 18.43 3.99 -1.41
C LYS A 255 18.21 2.51 -1.75
N TYR A 256 16.96 2.11 -1.96
CA TYR A 256 16.58 0.78 -2.43
C TYR A 256 15.88 0.86 -3.79
N LEU A 257 16.17 -0.11 -4.65
CA LEU A 257 15.59 -0.24 -5.98
C LEU A 257 15.21 -1.71 -6.21
N ASN A 258 13.99 -1.98 -6.64
CA ASN A 258 13.59 -3.31 -7.08
C ASN A 258 13.53 -3.37 -8.61
N SER A 259 13.68 -4.56 -9.19
CA SER A 259 13.32 -4.81 -10.59
C SER A 259 11.90 -4.29 -10.86
N PRO A 260 11.64 -3.76 -12.06
CA PRO A 260 10.28 -3.46 -12.49
C PRO A 260 9.47 -4.76 -12.61
N ASP A 261 8.16 -4.64 -12.76
CA ASP A 261 7.33 -5.79 -13.11
C ASP A 261 7.76 -6.35 -14.49
N THR A 262 7.87 -7.67 -14.58
CA THR A 262 8.24 -8.41 -15.79
C THR A 262 7.29 -9.60 -16.00
N VAL A 263 7.54 -10.38 -17.05
CA VAL A 263 6.85 -11.66 -17.27
C VAL A 263 7.15 -12.66 -16.13
N LEU A 264 8.33 -12.58 -15.52
CA LEU A 264 8.77 -13.48 -14.45
C LEU A 264 8.41 -13.00 -13.05
N TYR A 265 8.29 -11.68 -12.85
CA TYR A 265 8.20 -11.07 -11.53
C TYR A 265 7.11 -10.01 -11.46
N ARG A 266 6.29 -10.11 -10.41
CA ARG A 266 5.36 -9.06 -9.99
C ARG A 266 5.56 -8.81 -8.51
N LYS A 267 5.96 -7.60 -8.14
CA LYS A 267 6.33 -7.27 -6.75
C LYS A 267 5.24 -7.70 -5.75
N GLY A 268 3.98 -7.39 -6.07
CA GLY A 268 2.84 -7.68 -5.21
C GLY A 268 2.44 -9.16 -5.12
N ARG A 269 3.21 -10.10 -5.68
CA ARG A 269 2.92 -11.54 -5.63
C ARG A 269 4.01 -12.38 -5.00
N GLU A 270 5.16 -11.77 -4.73
CA GLU A 270 6.34 -12.46 -4.25
C GLU A 270 6.71 -11.96 -2.85
N LEU A 271 7.38 -12.82 -2.09
CA LEU A 271 7.90 -12.52 -0.77
C LEU A 271 9.36 -12.94 -0.73
N TYR A 272 10.24 -12.00 -0.41
CA TYR A 272 11.67 -12.30 -0.33
C TYR A 272 11.96 -13.23 0.84
N GLY A 273 12.90 -14.16 0.63
CA GLY A 273 13.27 -15.17 1.62
C GLY A 273 12.28 -16.35 1.70
N LEU A 274 11.17 -16.35 0.96
CA LEU A 274 10.21 -17.45 1.01
C LEU A 274 10.84 -18.78 0.59
N ASP A 275 11.70 -18.80 -0.43
CA ASP A 275 12.43 -20.00 -0.86
C ASP A 275 13.28 -20.59 0.28
N VAL A 276 13.94 -19.72 1.04
CA VAL A 276 14.80 -20.08 2.18
C VAL A 276 13.98 -20.50 3.41
N ALA A 277 12.85 -19.84 3.65
CA ALA A 277 12.05 -20.00 4.87
C ALA A 277 10.95 -21.08 4.74
N ARG A 278 10.61 -21.51 3.51
CA ARG A 278 9.44 -22.37 3.21
C ARG A 278 9.34 -23.60 4.10
N GLU A 279 10.45 -24.31 4.29
CA GLU A 279 10.49 -25.54 5.06
C GLU A 279 10.28 -25.28 6.56
N SER A 280 10.93 -24.25 7.10
CA SER A 280 10.75 -23.84 8.50
C SER A 280 9.35 -23.29 8.77
N ILE A 281 8.78 -22.52 7.83
CA ILE A 281 7.39 -22.05 7.90
C ILE A 281 6.41 -23.22 7.98
N ARG A 282 6.56 -24.23 7.10
CA ARG A 282 5.68 -25.42 7.13
C ARG A 282 5.81 -26.22 8.41
N ARG A 283 7.05 -26.43 8.87
CA ARG A 283 7.36 -27.21 10.08
C ARG A 283 6.74 -26.57 11.31
N LEU A 284 6.79 -25.24 11.41
CA LEU A 284 6.26 -24.48 12.54
C LEU A 284 4.76 -24.18 12.39
N GLY A 285 4.25 -24.10 11.16
CA GLY A 285 2.91 -23.59 10.86
C GLY A 285 2.80 -22.06 11.04
N GLU A 286 3.93 -21.37 11.17
CA GLU A 286 4.03 -19.94 11.49
C GLU A 286 5.04 -19.22 10.59
N VAL A 287 4.78 -17.96 10.28
CA VAL A 287 5.66 -17.11 9.47
C VAL A 287 5.80 -15.72 10.09
N VAL A 288 7.02 -15.19 10.09
CA VAL A 288 7.32 -13.81 10.47
C VAL A 288 7.43 -12.97 9.18
N VAL A 289 6.69 -11.87 9.11
CA VAL A 289 6.70 -10.97 7.95
C VAL A 289 7.32 -9.64 8.35
N VAL A 290 8.40 -9.27 7.68
CA VAL A 290 9.12 -7.99 7.84
C VAL A 290 9.01 -7.14 6.58
N GLU A 291 9.47 -5.89 6.62
CA GLU A 291 9.37 -4.98 5.48
C GLU A 291 10.48 -5.18 4.45
N GLY A 292 11.73 -5.25 4.91
CA GLY A 292 12.91 -5.16 4.07
C GLY A 292 13.75 -6.43 3.98
N TYR A 293 14.65 -6.43 2.99
CA TYR A 293 15.64 -7.50 2.79
C TYR A 293 16.54 -7.69 4.01
N MET A 294 16.97 -6.59 4.62
CA MET A 294 17.94 -6.59 5.71
C MET A 294 17.32 -7.13 7.00
N ASP A 295 16.08 -6.76 7.30
CA ASP A 295 15.32 -7.29 8.43
C ASP A 295 15.21 -8.81 8.33
N CYS A 296 14.90 -9.30 7.13
CA CYS A 296 14.77 -10.73 6.85
C CYS A 296 16.11 -11.45 7.06
N ILE A 297 17.20 -10.92 6.51
CA ILE A 297 18.54 -11.51 6.67
C ILE A 297 18.98 -11.46 8.14
N ALA A 298 18.77 -10.34 8.82
CA ALA A 298 19.19 -10.12 10.21
C ALA A 298 18.47 -11.08 11.16
N LEU A 299 17.14 -11.23 11.04
CA LEU A 299 16.37 -12.17 11.85
C LEU A 299 16.74 -13.63 11.55
N VAL A 300 16.99 -13.98 10.28
CA VAL A 300 17.47 -15.33 9.93
C VAL A 300 18.86 -15.61 10.53
N GLN A 301 19.77 -14.63 10.53
CA GLN A 301 21.05 -14.75 11.23
C GLN A 301 20.88 -14.84 12.75
N ALA A 302 19.85 -14.20 13.30
CA ALA A 302 19.43 -14.35 14.69
C ALA A 302 18.68 -15.69 14.96
N GLY A 303 18.74 -16.66 14.05
CA GLY A 303 18.17 -18.00 14.26
C GLY A 303 16.66 -18.10 14.05
N VAL A 304 16.02 -17.05 13.51
CA VAL A 304 14.59 -17.06 13.17
C VAL A 304 14.44 -17.47 11.71
N GLU A 305 14.26 -18.77 11.46
CA GLU A 305 14.34 -19.32 10.10
C GLU A 305 13.07 -19.14 9.26
N ASN A 306 11.95 -18.76 9.86
CA ASN A 306 10.64 -18.65 9.22
C ASN A 306 10.26 -17.20 8.86
N VAL A 307 11.24 -16.41 8.38
CA VAL A 307 11.05 -14.97 8.09
C VAL A 307 10.98 -14.71 6.59
N VAL A 308 10.05 -13.85 6.17
CA VAL A 308 9.91 -13.36 4.79
C VAL A 308 9.72 -11.84 4.76
N ALA A 309 10.03 -11.20 3.63
CA ALA A 309 9.87 -9.75 3.48
C ALA A 309 8.89 -9.35 2.37
N SER A 310 8.08 -8.31 2.64
CA SER A 310 7.10 -7.74 1.71
C SER A 310 7.68 -6.76 0.67
N LEU A 311 9.01 -6.57 0.67
CA LEU A 311 9.80 -5.83 -0.32
C LEU A 311 9.59 -4.30 -0.29
N GLY A 312 9.28 -3.72 0.88
CA GLY A 312 9.02 -2.29 1.03
C GLY A 312 7.74 -1.86 0.31
N THR A 313 6.67 -2.64 0.45
CA THR A 313 5.30 -2.30 0.03
C THR A 313 4.32 -2.73 1.10
N ALA A 314 3.16 -2.07 1.15
CA ALA A 314 2.03 -2.60 1.91
C ALA A 314 1.73 -4.04 1.46
N LEU A 315 1.46 -4.91 2.42
CA LEU A 315 1.16 -6.32 2.17
C LEU A 315 -0.05 -6.43 1.22
N THR A 316 0.06 -7.23 0.17
CA THR A 316 -1.01 -7.39 -0.82
C THR A 316 -1.86 -8.62 -0.54
N THR A 317 -3.07 -8.67 -1.12
CA THR A 317 -3.93 -9.86 -1.05
C THR A 317 -3.26 -11.10 -1.64
N ASP A 318 -2.54 -10.97 -2.76
CA ASP A 318 -1.83 -12.09 -3.40
C ASP A 318 -0.71 -12.64 -2.48
N GLN A 319 0.02 -11.76 -1.78
CA GLN A 319 1.02 -12.16 -0.79
C GLN A 319 0.36 -12.84 0.43
N VAL A 320 -0.78 -12.34 0.91
CA VAL A 320 -1.54 -12.99 1.99
C VAL A 320 -1.99 -14.39 1.59
N PHE A 321 -2.51 -14.57 0.38
CA PHE A 321 -2.86 -15.89 -0.14
C PHE A 321 -1.64 -16.80 -0.26
N LEU A 322 -0.49 -16.26 -0.66
CA LEU A 322 0.76 -17.02 -0.70
C LEU A 322 1.16 -17.49 0.70
N LEU A 323 1.16 -16.61 1.71
CA LEU A 323 1.45 -16.95 3.11
C LEU A 323 0.53 -18.05 3.63
N GLY A 324 -0.79 -17.93 3.39
CA GLY A 324 -1.79 -18.88 3.84
C GLY A 324 -1.67 -20.29 3.25
N ARG A 325 -0.83 -20.49 2.22
CA ARG A 325 -0.48 -21.84 1.72
C ARG A 325 0.51 -22.58 2.61
N PHE A 326 1.30 -21.86 3.40
CA PHE A 326 2.40 -22.43 4.19
C PHE A 326 2.20 -22.27 5.69
N ALA A 327 1.49 -21.23 6.14
CA ALA A 327 1.32 -20.91 7.55
C ALA A 327 -0.16 -20.69 7.92
N ARG A 328 -0.50 -20.95 9.19
CA ARG A 328 -1.78 -20.57 9.80
C ARG A 328 -1.65 -19.35 10.70
N THR A 329 -0.46 -19.15 11.27
CA THR A 329 -0.13 -18.00 12.11
C THR A 329 0.84 -17.09 11.40
N VAL A 330 0.57 -15.78 11.40
CA VAL A 330 1.44 -14.75 10.85
C VAL A 330 1.80 -13.76 11.93
N THR A 331 3.10 -13.60 12.20
CA THR A 331 3.64 -12.56 13.07
C THR A 331 4.14 -11.42 12.19
N VAL A 332 3.49 -10.26 12.26
CA VAL A 332 3.93 -9.04 11.58
C VAL A 332 4.99 -8.35 12.43
N ALA A 333 6.14 -8.09 11.84
CA ALA A 333 7.33 -7.51 12.46
C ALA A 333 7.78 -6.30 11.62
N TYR A 334 6.94 -5.28 11.58
CA TYR A 334 7.17 -4.04 10.83
C TYR A 334 7.78 -2.96 11.71
N ASP A 335 8.31 -1.91 11.08
CA ASP A 335 8.98 -0.82 11.79
C ASP A 335 7.98 -0.07 12.67
N ALA A 336 8.46 0.46 13.80
CA ALA A 336 7.62 1.15 14.79
C ALA A 336 7.23 2.60 14.39
N ASP A 337 7.45 3.01 13.14
CA ASP A 337 7.26 4.40 12.70
C ASP A 337 5.79 4.75 12.40
N THR A 338 5.45 6.03 12.45
CA THR A 338 4.08 6.53 12.27
C THR A 338 3.58 6.42 10.82
N ALA A 339 4.48 6.48 9.83
CA ALA A 339 4.14 6.39 8.40
C ALA A 339 3.73 4.96 7.99
N GLY A 340 4.34 3.95 8.62
CA GLY A 340 4.05 2.53 8.42
C GLY A 340 2.73 2.09 9.05
N GLN A 341 2.27 2.72 10.13
CA GLN A 341 1.11 2.23 10.90
C GLN A 341 -0.17 2.02 10.10
N ALA A 342 -0.48 2.91 9.15
CA ALA A 342 -1.67 2.75 8.31
C ALA A 342 -1.52 1.59 7.33
N ALA A 343 -0.30 1.37 6.81
CA ALA A 343 0.01 0.23 5.95
C ALA A 343 0.01 -1.09 6.75
N THR A 344 0.55 -1.08 7.97
CA THR A 344 0.50 -2.19 8.92
C THR A 344 -0.95 -2.57 9.19
N GLU A 345 -1.81 -1.62 9.57
CA GLU A 345 -3.23 -1.90 9.87
C GLU A 345 -3.96 -2.51 8.68
N ARG A 346 -3.74 -1.98 7.46
CA ARG A 346 -4.30 -2.59 6.23
C ARG A 346 -3.80 -4.02 6.02
N GLY A 347 -2.52 -4.28 6.28
CA GLY A 347 -1.94 -5.62 6.22
C GLY A 347 -2.57 -6.58 7.24
N LEU A 348 -2.76 -6.12 8.49
CA LEU A 348 -3.42 -6.89 9.55
C LEU A 348 -4.85 -7.26 9.16
N GLU A 349 -5.62 -6.31 8.63
CA GLU A 349 -6.99 -6.58 8.15
C GLU A 349 -7.02 -7.61 7.02
N LEU A 350 -6.08 -7.56 6.07
CA LEU A 350 -6.02 -8.53 4.96
C LEU A 350 -5.72 -9.94 5.48
N LEU A 351 -4.79 -10.06 6.44
CA LEU A 351 -4.45 -11.33 7.07
C LEU A 351 -5.64 -11.91 7.86
N GLU A 352 -6.33 -11.09 8.66
CA GLU A 352 -7.53 -11.50 9.41
C GLU A 352 -8.66 -11.95 8.47
N ARG A 353 -8.91 -11.22 7.38
CA ARG A 353 -9.93 -11.58 6.37
C ARG A 353 -9.61 -12.88 5.65
N ALA A 354 -8.34 -13.24 5.54
CA ALA A 354 -7.90 -14.52 5.00
C ALA A 354 -8.05 -15.68 6.02
N GLY A 355 -8.51 -15.41 7.24
CA GLY A 355 -8.69 -16.40 8.30
C GLY A 355 -7.39 -16.83 8.96
N LEU A 356 -6.32 -16.03 8.84
CA LEU A 356 -5.03 -16.31 9.47
C LEU A 356 -5.03 -15.80 10.92
N THR A 357 -4.34 -16.52 11.81
CA THR A 357 -4.09 -16.03 13.16
C THR A 357 -3.00 -14.97 13.11
N VAL A 358 -3.29 -13.75 13.54
CA VAL A 358 -2.36 -12.61 13.39
C VAL A 358 -1.78 -12.20 14.74
N ARG A 359 -0.45 -12.07 14.78
CA ARG A 359 0.31 -11.51 15.90
C ARG A 359 1.15 -10.34 15.41
N VAL A 360 1.51 -9.44 16.31
CA VAL A 360 2.34 -8.26 16.00
C VAL A 360 3.50 -8.21 16.98
N ALA A 361 4.71 -8.24 16.45
CA ALA A 361 5.91 -8.03 17.23
C ALA A 361 6.06 -6.55 17.56
N ASP A 362 6.34 -6.26 18.83
CA ASP A 362 6.54 -4.91 19.31
C ASP A 362 8.05 -4.65 19.41
N TRP A 363 8.53 -3.58 18.79
CA TRP A 363 9.94 -3.21 18.73
C TRP A 363 10.22 -1.99 19.61
N PRO A 364 11.45 -1.79 20.11
CA PRO A 364 11.81 -0.57 20.82
C PRO A 364 11.53 0.67 19.95
N PRO A 365 11.10 1.80 20.53
CA PRO A 365 10.85 3.01 19.78
C PRO A 365 12.07 3.45 18.96
N GLY A 366 11.89 3.59 17.65
CA GLY A 366 12.94 4.04 16.74
C GLY A 366 13.94 2.96 16.30
N GLU A 367 13.77 1.71 16.71
CA GLU A 367 14.55 0.57 16.23
C GLU A 367 13.71 -0.30 15.27
N ASP A 368 14.34 -0.81 14.20
CA ASP A 368 13.78 -1.79 13.28
C ASP A 368 14.21 -3.23 13.68
N PRO A 369 13.62 -4.29 13.09
CA PRO A 369 14.02 -5.66 13.40
C PRO A 369 15.51 -5.94 13.11
N ASP A 370 16.11 -5.30 12.09
CA ASP A 370 17.54 -5.42 11.79
C ASP A 370 18.39 -4.84 12.93
N ASP A 371 18.09 -3.64 13.41
CA ASP A 371 18.79 -2.95 14.50
C ASP A 371 18.77 -3.78 15.78
N VAL A 372 17.60 -4.28 16.19
CA VAL A 372 17.47 -5.12 17.38
C VAL A 372 18.21 -6.45 17.19
N ALA A 373 18.05 -7.13 16.05
CA ALA A 373 18.70 -8.41 15.80
C ALA A 373 20.24 -8.28 15.74
N ARG A 374 20.76 -7.16 15.22
CA ARG A 374 22.20 -6.88 15.20
C ARG A 374 22.75 -6.52 16.58
N ARG A 375 21.94 -5.89 17.42
CA ARG A 375 22.33 -5.47 18.77
C ARG A 375 22.27 -6.65 19.76
N ASP A 376 21.13 -7.33 19.81
CA ASP A 376 20.87 -8.49 20.67
C ASP A 376 19.95 -9.50 19.92
N PRO A 377 20.54 -10.55 19.30
CA PRO A 377 19.79 -11.63 18.67
C PRO A 377 18.80 -12.33 19.59
N ASP A 378 19.11 -12.46 20.88
CA ASP A 378 18.23 -13.08 21.86
C ASP A 378 17.03 -12.17 22.18
N GLU A 379 17.23 -10.85 22.23
CA GLU A 379 16.13 -9.89 22.38
C GLU A 379 15.17 -9.99 21.19
N ALA A 380 15.69 -10.02 19.95
CA ALA A 380 14.86 -10.16 18.76
C ALA A 380 14.01 -11.45 18.81
N ARG A 381 14.62 -12.59 19.19
CA ARG A 381 13.90 -13.86 19.39
C ARG A 381 12.83 -13.75 20.47
N ARG A 382 13.16 -13.18 21.64
CA ARG A 382 12.20 -13.01 22.75
C ARG A 382 11.02 -12.13 22.34
N ARG A 383 11.25 -11.03 21.62
CA ARG A 383 10.17 -10.14 21.15
C ARG A 383 9.22 -10.83 20.17
N LEU A 384 9.75 -11.64 19.26
CA LEU A 384 8.92 -12.43 18.35
C LEU A 384 8.10 -13.49 19.11
N GLN A 385 8.68 -14.15 20.11
CA GLN A 385 7.95 -15.10 20.98
C GLN A 385 6.86 -14.39 21.80
N GLN A 386 7.12 -13.16 22.25
CA GLN A 386 6.20 -12.32 23.01
C GLN A 386 5.29 -11.47 22.13
N ALA A 387 5.29 -11.68 20.80
CA ALA A 387 4.46 -10.93 19.86
C ALA A 387 2.99 -10.95 20.31
N LEU A 388 2.34 -9.81 20.28
CA LEU A 388 1.01 -9.63 20.83
C LEU A 388 -0.05 -10.18 19.87
N PRO A 389 -1.14 -10.80 20.36
CA PRO A 389 -2.35 -10.96 19.56
C PRO A 389 -2.77 -9.61 18.95
N VAL A 390 -3.32 -9.63 17.73
CA VAL A 390 -3.66 -8.40 16.98
C VAL A 390 -4.49 -7.39 17.78
N TRP A 391 -5.46 -7.86 18.57
CA TRP A 391 -6.29 -6.99 19.41
C TRP A 391 -5.56 -6.43 20.62
N ASP A 392 -4.65 -7.18 21.23
CA ASP A 392 -3.82 -6.67 22.32
C ASP A 392 -2.89 -5.56 21.83
N TYR A 393 -2.33 -5.73 20.63
CA TYR A 393 -1.58 -4.68 19.94
C TYR A 393 -2.45 -3.44 19.65
N ARG A 394 -3.66 -3.63 19.08
CA ARG A 394 -4.60 -2.53 18.83
C ARG A 394 -5.00 -1.80 20.12
N PHE A 395 -5.25 -2.52 21.21
CA PHE A 395 -5.56 -1.89 22.50
C PHE A 395 -4.39 -1.06 23.03
N ARG A 396 -3.18 -1.61 23.02
CA ARG A 396 -1.97 -0.87 23.42
C ARG A 396 -1.81 0.41 22.59
N ARG A 397 -2.08 0.35 21.28
CA ARG A 397 -2.01 1.53 20.39
C ARG A 397 -3.12 2.55 20.64
N LEU A 398 -4.36 2.12 20.82
CA LEU A 398 -5.52 3.02 20.95
C LEU A 398 -5.63 3.66 22.35
N ILE A 399 -5.14 2.95 23.38
CA ILE A 399 -5.16 3.39 24.78
C ILE A 399 -3.84 4.04 25.18
N GLY A 400 -2.71 3.54 24.67
CA GLY A 400 -1.37 3.79 25.19
C GLY A 400 -0.90 2.66 26.11
N GLU A 401 0.36 2.71 26.55
CA GLU A 401 0.92 1.74 27.51
C GLU A 401 0.23 1.79 28.88
N ARG A 402 -0.34 2.95 29.22
CA ARG A 402 -1.08 3.20 30.44
C ARG A 402 -2.36 3.97 30.11
N ILE A 403 -3.37 3.79 30.95
CA ILE A 403 -4.61 4.56 30.85
C ILE A 403 -4.27 6.05 31.02
N PRO A 404 -4.76 6.94 30.13
CA PRO A 404 -4.57 8.37 30.30
C PRO A 404 -5.16 8.84 31.63
N ALA A 405 -4.37 9.64 32.37
CA ALA A 405 -4.78 10.16 33.68
C ALA A 405 -5.82 11.28 33.54
N ASP A 406 -5.75 12.05 32.45
CA ASP A 406 -6.69 13.13 32.18
C ASP A 406 -7.99 12.61 31.57
N THR A 407 -9.10 13.22 32.01
CA THR A 407 -10.46 12.81 31.63
C THR A 407 -10.69 12.87 30.13
N GLU A 408 -10.14 13.88 29.44
CA GLU A 408 -10.38 14.10 28.01
C GLU A 408 -9.65 13.05 27.14
N SER A 409 -8.37 12.80 27.40
CA SER A 409 -7.63 11.75 26.70
C SER A 409 -8.19 10.36 27.00
N ARG A 410 -8.65 10.12 28.24
CA ARG A 410 -9.34 8.87 28.59
C ARG A 410 -10.65 8.73 27.81
N ARG A 411 -11.44 9.80 27.68
CA ARG A 411 -12.66 9.83 26.86
C ARG A 411 -12.36 9.58 25.38
N LEU A 412 -11.28 10.16 24.86
CA LEU A 412 -10.83 9.95 23.49
C LEU A 412 -10.39 8.51 23.23
N ALA A 413 -9.64 7.91 24.16
CA ALA A 413 -9.24 6.50 24.10
C ALA A 413 -10.46 5.57 24.08
N ILE A 414 -11.44 5.81 24.96
CA ILE A 414 -12.71 5.06 24.99
C ILE A 414 -13.41 5.19 23.62
N ARG A 415 -13.54 6.40 23.06
CA ARG A 415 -14.17 6.60 21.74
C ARG A 415 -13.43 5.86 20.62
N ARG A 416 -12.10 5.91 20.61
CA ARG A 416 -11.26 5.22 19.61
C ARG A 416 -11.43 3.70 19.69
N VAL A 417 -11.40 3.14 20.90
CA VAL A 417 -11.61 1.71 21.15
C VAL A 417 -13.03 1.29 20.75
N SER A 418 -14.05 2.04 21.17
CA SER A 418 -15.45 1.77 20.78
C SER A 418 -15.63 1.74 19.26
N ALA A 419 -14.98 2.65 18.54
CA ALA A 419 -15.06 2.72 17.08
C ALA A 419 -14.38 1.51 16.39
N ALA A 420 -13.28 1.01 16.96
CA ALA A 420 -12.62 -0.20 16.49
C ALA A 420 -13.49 -1.45 16.76
N LEU A 421 -14.02 -1.60 17.98
CA LEU A 421 -14.87 -2.72 18.37
C LEU A 421 -16.19 -2.77 17.59
N ALA A 422 -16.76 -1.61 17.23
CA ALA A 422 -17.96 -1.54 16.40
C ALA A 422 -17.78 -2.13 14.98
N ARG A 423 -16.54 -2.31 14.52
CA ARG A 423 -16.22 -2.93 13.23
C ARG A 423 -16.04 -4.44 13.29
N VAL A 424 -15.93 -5.02 14.49
CA VAL A 424 -15.88 -6.47 14.70
C VAL A 424 -17.21 -7.07 14.28
N ARG A 425 -17.19 -8.01 13.33
CA ARG A 425 -18.42 -8.58 12.75
C ARG A 425 -19.06 -9.58 13.71
N GLU A 426 -18.27 -10.52 14.22
CA GLU A 426 -18.75 -11.59 15.08
C GLU A 426 -19.14 -11.07 16.46
N ALA A 427 -20.38 -11.33 16.86
CA ALA A 427 -20.93 -10.79 18.11
C ALA A 427 -20.23 -11.37 19.35
N ALA A 428 -19.96 -12.68 19.35
CA ALA A 428 -19.28 -13.36 20.45
C ALA A 428 -17.83 -12.87 20.60
N GLU A 429 -17.10 -12.70 19.49
CA GLU A 429 -15.75 -12.13 19.52
C GLU A 429 -15.77 -10.71 20.07
N ARG A 430 -16.70 -9.87 19.59
CA ARG A 430 -16.86 -8.49 20.05
C ARG A 430 -17.14 -8.42 21.55
N GLU A 431 -17.95 -9.32 22.09
CA GLU A 431 -18.23 -9.38 23.53
C GLU A 431 -16.98 -9.66 24.36
N VAL A 432 -16.17 -10.65 23.96
CA VAL A 432 -14.90 -10.96 24.62
C VAL A 432 -13.95 -9.76 24.57
N LEU A 433 -13.85 -9.11 23.40
CA LEU A 433 -13.01 -7.93 23.22
C LEU A 433 -13.49 -6.72 24.03
N ILE A 434 -14.81 -6.54 24.21
CA ILE A 434 -15.38 -5.53 25.10
C ILE A 434 -14.95 -5.77 26.54
N GLN A 435 -15.01 -7.01 27.04
CA GLN A 435 -14.58 -7.33 28.41
C GLN A 435 -13.10 -7.01 28.61
N GLN A 436 -12.25 -7.41 27.66
CA GLN A 436 -10.82 -7.12 27.67
C GLN A 436 -10.51 -5.62 27.62
N ALA A 437 -11.16 -4.89 26.72
CA ALA A 437 -11.01 -3.45 26.59
C ALA A 437 -11.47 -2.68 27.82
N ALA A 438 -12.61 -3.06 28.41
CA ALA A 438 -13.18 -2.44 29.58
C ALA A 438 -12.26 -2.58 30.81
N SER A 439 -11.68 -3.77 31.00
CA SER A 439 -10.66 -4.01 32.04
C SER A 439 -9.46 -3.08 31.86
N ARG A 440 -8.93 -2.97 30.63
CA ARG A 440 -7.79 -2.09 30.32
C ARG A 440 -8.10 -0.60 30.43
N LEU A 441 -9.35 -0.19 30.21
CA LEU A 441 -9.80 1.19 30.33
C LEU A 441 -10.27 1.55 31.75
N GLY A 442 -10.38 0.57 32.65
CA GLY A 442 -10.89 0.74 34.01
C GLY A 442 -12.35 1.22 34.04
N ILE A 443 -13.19 0.73 33.13
CA ILE A 443 -14.62 1.07 33.04
C ILE A 443 -15.48 -0.19 33.06
N SER A 444 -16.78 -0.04 33.31
CA SER A 444 -17.73 -1.15 33.25
C SER A 444 -17.84 -1.72 31.82
N PRO A 445 -17.77 -3.05 31.63
CA PRO A 445 -18.03 -3.70 30.33
C PRO A 445 -19.40 -3.32 29.75
N LEU A 446 -20.42 -3.18 30.60
CA LEU A 446 -21.77 -2.77 30.18
C LEU A 446 -21.78 -1.35 29.59
N SER A 447 -21.06 -0.41 30.21
CA SER A 447 -20.97 0.97 29.72
C SER A 447 -20.23 1.04 28.38
N LEU A 448 -19.17 0.24 28.20
CA LEU A 448 -18.47 0.16 26.92
C LEU A 448 -19.36 -0.49 25.84
N ALA A 449 -20.08 -1.57 26.18
CA ALA A 449 -21.01 -2.23 25.28
C ALA A 449 -22.09 -1.28 24.76
N ASP A 450 -22.69 -0.46 25.62
CA ASP A 450 -23.71 0.52 25.21
C ASP A 450 -23.15 1.57 24.23
N GLN A 451 -21.92 2.05 24.46
CA GLN A 451 -21.25 2.95 23.53
C GLN A 451 -20.97 2.29 22.18
N VAL A 452 -20.50 1.04 22.18
CA VAL A 452 -20.25 0.27 20.95
C VAL A 452 -21.56 0.06 20.18
N GLU A 453 -22.65 -0.30 20.86
CA GLU A 453 -23.97 -0.47 20.23
C GLU A 453 -24.53 0.85 19.69
N GLY A 454 -24.30 1.96 20.40
CA GLY A 454 -24.56 3.32 19.91
C GLY A 454 -23.85 3.60 18.57
N MET A 455 -22.57 3.25 18.47
CA MET A 455 -21.78 3.40 17.25
C MET A 455 -22.25 2.46 16.13
N ILE A 456 -22.56 1.20 16.42
CA ILE A 456 -23.10 0.25 15.43
C ILE A 456 -24.41 0.79 14.84
N ARG A 457 -25.32 1.29 15.68
CA ARG A 457 -26.57 1.91 15.23
C ARG A 457 -26.32 3.13 14.34
N HIS A 458 -25.34 3.97 14.69
CA HIS A 458 -24.97 5.12 13.88
C HIS A 458 -24.40 4.70 12.51
N LEU A 459 -23.47 3.74 12.47
CA LEU A 459 -22.89 3.19 11.24
C LEU A 459 -23.96 2.56 10.33
N ARG A 460 -24.89 1.78 10.90
CA ARG A 460 -26.02 1.19 10.17
C ARG A 460 -26.98 2.24 9.61
N ARG A 461 -27.24 3.32 10.35
CA ARG A 461 -28.11 4.43 9.89
C ARG A 461 -27.48 5.19 8.72
N HIS A 462 -26.16 5.39 8.71
CA HIS A 462 -25.46 6.02 7.60
C HIS A 462 -25.46 5.12 6.35
N GLN A 463 -25.15 3.83 6.49
CA GLN A 463 -25.24 2.86 5.38
C GLN A 463 -26.68 2.69 4.86
N GLY A 464 -27.66 2.76 5.75
CA GLY A 464 -29.09 2.69 5.42
C GLY A 464 -29.63 3.95 4.73
N LYS A 465 -29.06 5.13 4.99
CA LYS A 465 -29.40 6.38 4.30
C LYS A 465 -28.77 6.46 2.90
N GLU A 466 -27.56 5.96 2.72
CA GLU A 466 -26.97 5.79 1.37
C GLU A 466 -27.75 4.79 0.51
N ARG A 467 -28.30 3.74 1.12
CA ARG A 467 -29.20 2.78 0.45
C ARG A 467 -30.65 3.26 0.29
N ARG A 468 -31.07 4.33 0.98
CA ARG A 468 -32.43 4.91 0.95
C ARG A 468 -32.47 6.29 0.29
N ARG A 469 -31.60 6.57 -0.67
CA ARG A 469 -31.95 7.55 -1.71
C ARG A 469 -33.12 6.96 -2.51
N PRO A 470 -34.20 7.71 -2.77
CA PRO A 470 -35.33 7.17 -3.52
C PRO A 470 -34.83 6.76 -4.90
N ALA A 471 -35.03 5.50 -5.25
CA ALA A 471 -35.12 5.11 -6.64
C ALA A 471 -36.27 5.93 -7.23
N LEU A 472 -35.95 6.88 -8.12
CA LEU A 472 -36.96 7.42 -9.01
C LEU A 472 -37.42 6.25 -9.87
N GLU A 473 -38.68 5.87 -9.69
CA GLU A 473 -39.36 4.83 -10.46
C GLU A 473 -39.22 5.12 -11.95
N GLY A 474 -38.39 4.31 -12.60
CA GLY A 474 -38.32 4.15 -14.05
C GLY A 474 -38.41 2.65 -14.32
N GLN A 475 -39.63 2.22 -14.63
CA GLN A 475 -40.04 1.00 -15.34
C GLN A 475 -38.98 -0.10 -15.52
N HIS A 476 -39.27 -1.26 -14.93
CA HIS A 476 -38.62 -2.52 -15.27
C HIS A 476 -38.72 -2.79 -16.78
N THR A 477 -37.59 -2.75 -17.48
CA THR A 477 -37.36 -3.65 -18.61
C THR A 477 -36.24 -4.61 -18.25
N ASN A 478 -36.49 -5.85 -18.60
CA ASN A 478 -35.82 -7.06 -18.18
C ASN A 478 -34.65 -7.33 -19.13
N ASP A 479 -33.47 -6.72 -18.93
CA ASP A 479 -32.29 -6.98 -19.76
C ASP A 479 -30.98 -6.85 -18.96
N GLY A 480 -30.35 -7.99 -18.63
CA GLY A 480 -28.90 -8.20 -18.42
C GLY A 480 -28.05 -7.24 -17.55
N PRO A 481 -26.78 -7.58 -17.25
CA PRO A 481 -25.84 -6.62 -16.66
C PRO A 481 -25.56 -5.48 -17.66
N PRO A 482 -25.49 -4.20 -17.23
CA PRO A 482 -25.55 -3.06 -18.13
C PRO A 482 -24.32 -2.98 -19.04
N GLU A 483 -24.57 -2.82 -20.34
CA GLU A 483 -23.61 -2.53 -21.41
C GLU A 483 -22.90 -1.16 -21.25
N ASP A 484 -23.24 -0.38 -20.23
CA ASP A 484 -22.93 1.06 -20.15
C ASP A 484 -21.46 1.40 -19.86
N ARG A 485 -20.62 0.39 -19.57
CA ARG A 485 -19.16 0.56 -19.58
C ARG A 485 -18.58 0.69 -21.00
N ARG A 486 -19.38 0.72 -22.08
CA ARG A 486 -18.89 0.91 -23.46
C ARG A 486 -19.35 2.21 -24.13
N ASN A 487 -20.16 3.04 -23.48
CA ASN A 487 -20.66 4.29 -24.07
C ASN A 487 -19.68 5.47 -23.88
N PRO A 488 -19.07 6.01 -24.96
CA PRO A 488 -18.12 7.12 -24.88
C PRO A 488 -18.74 8.42 -24.34
N ALA A 489 -20.00 8.71 -24.67
CA ALA A 489 -20.67 9.94 -24.30
C ALA A 489 -20.88 10.06 -22.78
N ALA A 490 -21.24 8.96 -22.10
CA ALA A 490 -21.42 8.93 -20.65
C ALA A 490 -20.10 9.21 -19.89
N ARG A 491 -18.96 8.74 -20.43
CA ARG A 491 -17.63 8.97 -19.85
C ARG A 491 -17.17 10.41 -20.03
N GLU A 492 -17.45 10.98 -21.20
CA GLU A 492 -17.16 12.39 -21.50
C GLU A 492 -17.98 13.35 -20.62
N ALA A 493 -19.26 13.03 -20.39
CA ALA A 493 -20.12 13.78 -19.48
C ALA A 493 -19.60 13.74 -18.04
N ALA A 494 -19.18 12.56 -17.55
CA ALA A 494 -18.63 12.41 -16.21
C ALA A 494 -17.32 13.19 -16.01
N PHE A 495 -16.46 13.24 -17.04
CA PHE A 495 -15.24 14.04 -17.03
C PHE A 495 -15.54 15.54 -16.93
N LEU A 496 -16.46 16.05 -17.77
CA LEU A 496 -16.84 17.46 -17.74
C LEU A 496 -17.52 17.85 -16.42
N ALA A 497 -18.36 16.97 -15.88
CA ALA A 497 -18.95 17.15 -14.57
C ALA A 497 -17.89 17.21 -13.44
N TRP A 498 -16.81 16.44 -13.56
CA TRP A 498 -15.68 16.53 -12.62
C TRP A 498 -14.93 17.87 -12.79
N PHE A 499 -14.67 18.29 -14.03
CA PHE A 499 -13.99 19.54 -14.37
C PHE A 499 -14.68 20.76 -13.74
N PHE A 500 -16.02 20.83 -13.81
CA PHE A 500 -16.79 21.95 -13.23
C PHE A 500 -16.90 21.89 -11.70
N ARG A 501 -16.83 20.71 -11.10
CA ARG A 501 -16.83 20.54 -9.64
C ARG A 501 -15.48 20.90 -9.00
N HIS A 502 -14.41 20.90 -9.79
CA HIS A 502 -13.04 21.15 -9.34
C HIS A 502 -12.42 22.29 -10.17
N PRO A 503 -12.91 23.53 -10.04
CA PRO A 503 -12.57 24.62 -10.96
C PRO A 503 -11.09 25.03 -10.90
N ARG A 504 -10.37 24.81 -9.79
CA ARG A 504 -8.93 25.10 -9.71
C ARG A 504 -8.11 24.07 -10.51
N GLU A 505 -8.42 22.79 -10.34
CA GLU A 505 -7.80 21.68 -11.03
C GLU A 505 -8.19 21.62 -12.51
N GLY A 506 -9.47 21.90 -12.80
CA GLY A 506 -10.00 22.05 -14.15
C GLY A 506 -9.28 23.18 -14.90
N LYS A 507 -9.13 24.36 -14.28
CA LYS A 507 -8.39 25.47 -14.89
C LYS A 507 -6.93 25.10 -15.22
N ALA A 508 -6.25 24.39 -14.31
CA ALA A 508 -4.90 23.88 -14.56
C ALA A 508 -4.83 22.82 -15.67
N LEU A 509 -5.94 22.12 -15.95
CA LEU A 509 -6.03 21.09 -16.99
C LEU A 509 -6.52 21.65 -18.33
N ALA A 510 -7.20 22.80 -18.35
CA ALA A 510 -7.92 23.36 -19.49
C ALA A 510 -7.03 23.52 -20.74
N GLY A 511 -5.84 24.09 -20.58
CA GLY A 511 -4.87 24.30 -21.66
C GLY A 511 -4.25 23.00 -22.22
N HIS A 512 -4.49 21.86 -21.55
CA HIS A 512 -4.01 20.55 -21.98
C HIS A 512 -5.10 19.69 -22.62
N LEU A 513 -6.36 20.14 -22.61
CA LEU A 513 -7.44 19.41 -23.26
C LEU A 513 -7.38 19.57 -24.77
N GLN A 514 -7.66 18.49 -25.50
CA GLN A 514 -7.86 18.54 -26.94
C GLN A 514 -9.33 18.21 -27.23
N PRO A 515 -10.07 19.09 -27.92
CA PRO A 515 -11.47 18.85 -28.28
C PRO A 515 -11.69 17.49 -28.97
N GLU A 516 -10.72 17.05 -29.76
CA GLU A 516 -10.75 15.81 -30.55
C GLU A 516 -10.81 14.55 -29.67
N TRP A 517 -10.48 14.66 -28.38
CA TRP A 517 -10.63 13.57 -27.41
C TRP A 517 -12.08 13.27 -27.05
N PHE A 518 -13.00 14.18 -27.37
CA PHE A 518 -14.42 14.06 -27.08
C PHE A 518 -15.14 13.67 -28.38
N SER A 519 -15.75 12.50 -28.37
CA SER A 519 -16.53 11.94 -29.47
C SER A 519 -17.89 12.63 -29.60
N THR A 520 -18.49 13.11 -28.51
CA THR A 520 -19.74 13.85 -28.50
C THR A 520 -19.54 15.27 -29.05
N PRO A 521 -20.22 15.68 -30.13
CA PRO A 521 -20.02 16.99 -30.76
C PRO A 521 -20.24 18.19 -29.82
N GLY A 522 -21.21 18.10 -28.90
CA GLY A 522 -21.48 19.14 -27.91
C GLY A 522 -20.34 19.29 -26.88
N TYR A 523 -19.82 18.18 -26.38
CA TYR A 523 -18.71 18.18 -25.42
C TYR A 523 -17.38 18.59 -26.05
N ARG A 524 -17.17 18.24 -27.32
CA ARG A 524 -16.04 18.72 -28.12
C ARG A 524 -16.03 20.24 -28.23
N ARG A 525 -17.17 20.86 -28.56
CA ARG A 525 -17.29 22.33 -28.64
C ARG A 525 -17.05 23.00 -27.29
N LEU A 526 -17.61 22.42 -26.23
CA LEU A 526 -17.42 22.87 -24.86
C LEU A 526 -15.94 22.84 -24.43
N VAL A 527 -15.23 21.76 -24.72
CA VAL A 527 -13.81 21.62 -24.39
C VAL A 527 -12.95 22.59 -25.21
N ALA A 528 -13.32 22.88 -26.45
CA ALA A 528 -12.66 23.92 -27.24
C ALA A 528 -12.80 25.29 -26.57
N ALA A 529 -14.03 25.65 -26.15
CA ALA A 529 -14.28 26.90 -25.43
C ALA A 529 -13.52 26.98 -24.09
N LEU A 530 -13.45 25.89 -23.33
CA LEU A 530 -12.69 25.82 -22.07
C LEU A 530 -11.19 25.95 -22.28
N ARG A 531 -10.65 25.36 -23.34
CA ARG A 531 -9.24 25.48 -23.69
C ARG A 531 -8.91 26.91 -24.10
N ASP A 532 -9.72 27.49 -24.97
CA ASP A 532 -9.48 28.80 -25.55
C ASP A 532 -9.70 29.95 -24.53
N SER A 533 -10.45 29.71 -23.45
CA SER A 533 -10.60 30.63 -22.32
C SER A 533 -9.66 30.37 -21.14
N GLU A 534 -8.66 29.47 -21.30
CA GLU A 534 -7.78 29.00 -20.21
C GLU A 534 -8.54 28.55 -18.95
N GLY A 535 -9.71 27.93 -19.12
CA GLY A 535 -10.55 27.45 -18.03
C GLY A 535 -11.31 28.54 -17.27
N ASP A 536 -11.43 29.75 -17.81
CA ASP A 536 -12.37 30.76 -17.28
C ASP A 536 -13.82 30.39 -17.65
N VAL A 537 -14.47 29.71 -16.72
CA VAL A 537 -15.87 29.27 -16.83
C VAL A 537 -16.83 30.47 -16.85
N THR A 538 -16.49 31.56 -16.17
CA THR A 538 -17.29 32.77 -16.05
C THR A 538 -17.34 33.59 -17.34
N GLY A 539 -16.26 33.61 -18.12
CA GLY A 539 -16.18 34.25 -19.44
C GLY A 539 -16.99 33.52 -20.51
N ILE A 540 -17.03 32.18 -20.46
CA ILE A 540 -17.79 31.35 -21.41
C ILE A 540 -19.30 31.59 -21.28
N LEU A 541 -19.81 31.77 -20.06
CA LEU A 541 -21.24 32.00 -19.80
C LEU A 541 -21.80 33.29 -20.41
N ARG A 542 -20.95 34.22 -20.87
CA ARG A 542 -21.38 35.48 -21.50
C ARG A 542 -21.49 35.40 -23.03
N GLY A 543 -21.04 34.31 -23.66
CA GLY A 543 -20.92 34.21 -25.13
C GLY A 543 -21.68 33.05 -25.79
N VAL A 544 -22.44 32.26 -25.04
CA VAL A 544 -22.98 30.98 -25.52
C VAL A 544 -24.42 31.13 -26.04
N ALA A 545 -24.65 30.80 -27.31
CA ALA A 545 -25.97 30.75 -27.94
C ALA A 545 -26.70 29.42 -27.63
N GLY A 546 -28.03 29.46 -27.62
CA GLY A 546 -28.93 28.52 -26.91
C GLY A 546 -28.81 27.01 -27.16
N GLU A 547 -28.17 26.54 -28.24
CA GLU A 547 -28.00 25.09 -28.47
C GLU A 547 -26.87 24.46 -27.63
N GLU A 548 -25.90 25.24 -27.18
CA GLU A 548 -24.79 24.76 -26.35
C GLU A 548 -25.21 24.59 -24.87
N ILE A 549 -26.23 25.33 -24.42
CA ILE A 549 -26.76 25.26 -23.05
C ILE A 549 -27.34 23.87 -22.73
N ALA A 550 -27.86 23.14 -23.72
CA ALA A 550 -28.42 21.80 -23.53
C ALA A 550 -27.35 20.76 -23.17
N ALA A 551 -26.18 20.79 -23.83
CA ALA A 551 -25.07 19.89 -23.52
C ALA A 551 -24.46 20.19 -22.14
N TRP A 552 -24.43 21.47 -21.75
CA TRP A 552 -24.03 21.90 -20.41
C TRP A 552 -25.02 21.45 -19.33
N ALA A 553 -26.32 21.61 -19.59
CA ALA A 553 -27.37 21.19 -18.67
C ALA A 553 -27.40 19.67 -18.47
N GLU A 554 -27.15 18.88 -19.52
CA GLU A 554 -27.00 17.42 -19.41
C GLU A 554 -25.77 17.02 -18.58
N ALA A 555 -24.61 17.63 -18.83
CA ALA A 555 -23.39 17.34 -18.05
C ALA A 555 -23.54 17.73 -16.57
N PHE A 556 -24.27 18.82 -16.28
CA PHE A 556 -24.54 19.26 -14.92
C PHE A 556 -25.64 18.42 -14.24
N ALA A 557 -26.69 18.04 -14.96
CA ALA A 557 -27.74 17.15 -14.45
C ALA A 557 -27.20 15.75 -14.12
N ALA A 558 -26.26 15.23 -14.92
CA ALA A 558 -25.54 13.99 -14.63
C ALA A 558 -24.68 14.04 -13.35
N SER A 559 -24.34 15.25 -12.87
CA SER A 559 -23.52 15.45 -11.66
C SER A 559 -24.32 15.43 -10.34
N GLY A 560 -25.64 15.44 -10.41
CA GLY A 560 -26.53 15.24 -9.25
C GLY A 560 -26.51 16.34 -8.17
N SER A 561 -26.00 17.54 -8.44
CA SER A 561 -25.97 18.63 -7.45
C SER A 561 -27.22 19.50 -7.49
N GLN A 562 -28.08 19.39 -6.47
CA GLN A 562 -29.11 20.40 -6.16
C GLN A 562 -28.71 21.32 -4.98
N THR A 563 -27.45 21.29 -4.55
CA THR A 563 -26.98 22.14 -3.45
C THR A 563 -25.67 22.82 -3.86
N GLY A 564 -25.77 24.11 -4.17
CA GLY A 564 -24.61 24.97 -4.34
C GLY A 564 -23.90 25.18 -3.00
N ALA A 565 -22.56 25.18 -3.03
CA ALA A 565 -21.75 25.65 -1.92
C ALA A 565 -22.03 27.15 -1.69
N ALA A 566 -22.13 27.52 -0.41
CA ALA A 566 -22.33 28.89 0.10
C ALA A 566 -23.64 29.58 -0.32
N GLY A 567 -24.73 29.35 0.42
CA GLY A 567 -25.72 30.36 0.79
C GLY A 567 -26.51 31.13 -0.30
N ALA A 568 -26.40 30.79 -1.59
CA ALA A 568 -27.19 31.40 -2.65
C ALA A 568 -28.28 30.43 -3.11
N THR A 569 -29.53 30.71 -2.76
CA THR A 569 -30.70 30.07 -3.38
C THR A 569 -30.79 30.56 -4.83
N TRP A 570 -30.46 29.73 -5.81
CA TRP A 570 -30.96 29.92 -7.17
C TRP A 570 -32.48 29.75 -7.13
N PRO A 571 -33.29 30.72 -7.60
CA PRO A 571 -34.73 30.52 -7.68
C PRO A 571 -34.99 29.31 -8.57
N ALA A 572 -35.89 28.43 -8.16
CA ALA A 572 -36.32 27.30 -8.96
C ALA A 572 -36.91 27.83 -10.29
N VAL A 573 -36.11 27.83 -11.36
CA VAL A 573 -36.59 28.20 -12.70
C VAL A 573 -37.37 27.02 -13.26
N ARG A 574 -38.64 26.94 -12.88
CA ARG A 574 -39.67 26.36 -13.75
C ARG A 574 -40.30 27.51 -14.55
N ALA A 575 -39.61 28.00 -15.57
CA ALA A 575 -40.20 28.94 -16.52
C ALA A 575 -39.60 28.75 -17.91
N ALA A 576 -40.44 28.96 -18.93
CA ALA A 576 -40.14 28.73 -20.34
C ALA A 576 -38.95 29.61 -20.84
N PRO A 577 -38.26 29.20 -21.93
CA PRO A 577 -36.86 29.55 -22.23
C PRO A 577 -36.53 31.02 -22.54
N GLY A 578 -37.46 31.96 -22.44
CA GLY A 578 -37.27 33.36 -22.84
C GLY A 578 -37.10 34.38 -21.71
N GLN A 579 -37.63 34.11 -20.51
CA GLN A 579 -37.66 35.12 -19.42
C GLN A 579 -36.51 35.00 -18.41
N ALA A 580 -35.80 33.86 -18.37
CA ALA A 580 -34.77 33.59 -17.36
C ALA A 580 -33.49 34.43 -17.53
N ALA A 581 -33.16 34.88 -18.75
CA ALA A 581 -31.91 35.60 -19.01
C ALA A 581 -31.91 37.04 -18.46
N SER A 582 -33.06 37.72 -18.48
CA SER A 582 -33.18 39.10 -17.99
C SER A 582 -33.21 39.18 -16.46
N GLU A 583 -33.84 38.21 -15.79
CA GLU A 583 -33.94 38.18 -14.33
C GLU A 583 -32.63 37.78 -13.65
N VAL A 584 -31.84 36.89 -14.27
CA VAL A 584 -30.50 36.51 -13.78
C VAL A 584 -29.51 37.67 -13.93
N ALA A 585 -29.59 38.43 -15.03
CA ALA A 585 -28.77 39.64 -15.22
C ALA A 585 -29.10 40.73 -14.18
N ALA A 586 -30.39 40.98 -13.91
CA ALA A 586 -30.83 42.00 -12.95
C ALA A 586 -30.59 41.63 -11.46
N ALA A 587 -30.37 40.34 -11.15
CA ALA A 587 -30.00 39.87 -9.82
C ALA A 587 -28.49 39.99 -9.56
N LEU A 588 -27.67 39.85 -10.60
CA LEU A 588 -26.21 39.99 -10.52
C LEU A 588 -25.77 41.45 -10.42
N GLU A 589 -26.52 42.40 -11.00
CA GLU A 589 -26.21 43.85 -10.90
C GLU A 589 -26.45 44.45 -9.50
N ARG A 590 -27.25 43.81 -8.64
CA ARG A 590 -27.64 44.37 -7.33
C ARG A 590 -26.66 44.11 -6.19
N GLY A 591 -25.68 43.22 -6.34
CA GLY A 591 -24.73 42.86 -5.28
C GLY A 591 -25.37 42.32 -3.98
N PRO A 592 -24.58 41.82 -3.01
CA PRO A 592 -25.11 41.29 -1.76
C PRO A 592 -25.61 42.42 -0.83
N GLY A 593 -26.86 42.32 -0.37
CA GLY A 593 -27.48 43.28 0.56
C GLY A 593 -26.95 43.22 2.02
N PRO A 594 -27.24 44.22 2.86
CA PRO A 594 -26.50 44.56 4.08
C PRO A 594 -26.93 43.77 5.34
N LYS A 595 -26.94 42.44 5.28
CA LYS A 595 -27.14 41.58 6.47
C LYS A 595 -26.27 40.32 6.46
N ALA A 596 -24.98 40.46 6.12
CA ALA A 596 -23.98 39.47 6.54
C ALA A 596 -23.48 39.86 7.94
N GLU A 597 -23.69 39.00 8.94
CA GLU A 597 -23.13 39.17 10.28
C GLU A 597 -21.60 39.28 10.20
N THR A 598 -21.01 40.23 10.94
CA THR A 598 -19.56 40.44 10.91
C THR A 598 -18.83 39.33 11.68
N PRO A 599 -17.56 39.03 11.34
CA PRO A 599 -16.73 38.01 12.00
C PRO A 599 -16.67 38.16 13.54
N GLU A 600 -16.80 39.39 14.06
CA GLU A 600 -16.79 39.67 15.50
C GLU A 600 -18.01 39.11 16.25
N ALA A 601 -19.16 38.98 15.57
CA ALA A 601 -20.37 38.37 16.14
C ALA A 601 -20.24 36.85 16.27
N ALA A 602 -19.52 36.21 15.35
CA ALA A 602 -19.24 34.77 15.38
C ALA A 602 -18.23 34.40 16.50
N LEU A 603 -17.24 35.26 16.75
CA LEU A 603 -16.20 35.07 17.78
C LEU A 603 -16.73 35.16 19.22
N ARG A 604 -17.81 35.92 19.48
CA ARG A 604 -18.45 35.98 20.81
C ARG A 604 -19.06 34.65 21.28
N ARG A 605 -19.16 33.65 20.40
CA ARG A 605 -19.64 32.29 20.73
C ARG A 605 -18.54 31.30 21.12
N THR A 606 -17.27 31.67 20.91
CA THR A 606 -16.13 30.89 21.41
C THR A 606 -15.72 31.45 22.78
N ASP A 607 -15.55 30.60 23.79
CA ASP A 607 -15.19 30.96 25.19
C ASP A 607 -13.74 31.52 25.33
N LEU A 608 -13.26 32.28 24.34
CA LEU A 608 -11.97 32.94 24.35
C LEU A 608 -12.08 34.32 25.03
N PRO A 609 -11.36 34.58 26.13
CA PRO A 609 -11.46 35.86 26.85
C PRO A 609 -11.00 37.04 25.98
N ALA A 610 -11.85 38.06 25.82
CA ALA A 610 -11.63 39.24 24.97
C ALA A 610 -10.30 40.00 25.25
N ALA A 611 -9.73 39.87 26.45
CA ALA A 611 -8.46 40.49 26.83
C ALA A 611 -7.21 39.83 26.18
N ARG A 612 -7.35 38.63 25.60
CA ARG A 612 -6.28 37.94 24.85
C ARG A 612 -6.24 38.40 23.38
N TYR A 613 -7.42 38.63 22.78
CA TYR A 613 -7.60 39.09 21.41
C TYR A 613 -6.90 40.42 21.11
N GLY A 614 -7.03 41.40 22.02
CA GLY A 614 -6.40 42.71 21.84
C GLY A 614 -4.86 42.65 21.83
N ARG A 615 -4.27 41.82 22.70
CA ARG A 615 -2.81 41.70 22.82
C ARG A 615 -2.17 40.94 21.67
N GLU A 616 -2.81 39.88 21.18
CA GLU A 616 -2.29 39.09 20.04
C GLU A 616 -2.41 39.87 18.72
N LYS A 617 -3.49 40.66 18.54
CA LYS A 617 -3.69 41.53 17.37
C LYS A 617 -2.68 42.70 17.30
N GLU A 618 -2.33 43.31 18.44
CA GLU A 618 -1.27 44.34 18.50
C GLU A 618 0.13 43.75 18.24
N MET A 619 0.41 42.53 18.72
CA MET A 619 1.74 41.93 18.62
C MET A 619 2.07 41.38 17.23
N MET A 620 1.06 40.93 16.47
CA MET A 620 1.25 40.31 15.14
C MET A 620 0.90 41.26 13.98
N GLY A 621 0.30 42.42 14.27
CA GLY A 621 -0.27 43.31 13.26
C GLY A 621 -1.65 42.81 12.79
N ALA A 622 -2.59 43.74 12.65
CA ALA A 622 -4.01 43.45 12.40
C ALA A 622 -4.23 42.57 11.16
N ASP A 623 -3.50 42.83 10.07
CA ASP A 623 -3.65 42.11 8.80
C ASP A 623 -3.18 40.66 8.87
N VAL A 624 -2.09 40.39 9.61
CA VAL A 624 -1.51 39.04 9.73
C VAL A 624 -2.37 38.18 10.66
N TYR A 625 -2.90 38.78 11.71
CA TYR A 625 -3.78 38.09 12.65
C TYR A 625 -5.14 37.75 12.02
N GLU A 626 -5.72 38.64 11.21
CA GLU A 626 -6.98 38.37 10.50
C GLU A 626 -6.81 37.35 9.36
N GLN A 627 -5.69 37.38 8.62
CA GLN A 627 -5.37 36.34 7.64
C GLN A 627 -5.16 34.96 8.28
N GLY A 628 -4.58 34.91 9.49
CA GLY A 628 -4.42 33.67 10.25
C GLY A 628 -5.74 33.06 10.72
N LEU A 629 -6.70 33.90 11.16
CA LEU A 629 -8.05 33.46 11.52
C LEU A 629 -8.86 32.98 10.32
N GLU A 630 -8.73 33.65 9.17
CA GLU A 630 -9.36 33.22 7.93
C GLU A 630 -8.80 31.86 7.45
N LEU A 631 -7.49 31.63 7.63
CA LEU A 631 -6.85 30.36 7.30
C LEU A 631 -7.28 29.23 8.25
N LEU A 632 -7.39 29.49 9.55
CA LEU A 632 -7.88 28.53 10.54
C LEU A 632 -9.35 28.16 10.29
N TRP A 633 -10.19 29.13 9.94
CA TRP A 633 -11.58 28.88 9.57
C TRP A 633 -11.71 28.06 8.28
N ARG A 634 -10.83 28.31 7.28
CA ARG A 634 -10.73 27.50 6.05
C ARG A 634 -10.28 26.06 6.34
N LEU A 635 -9.34 25.87 7.27
CA LEU A 635 -8.84 24.54 7.65
C LEU A 635 -9.84 23.74 8.49
N GLU A 636 -10.61 24.40 9.38
CA GLU A 636 -11.71 23.74 10.12
C GLU A 636 -12.89 23.39 9.21
N ALA A 637 -13.19 24.22 8.19
CA ALA A 637 -14.17 23.89 7.16
C ALA A 637 -13.72 22.73 6.24
N GLU A 638 -12.42 22.55 6.03
CA GLU A 638 -11.85 21.42 5.26
C GLU A 638 -11.74 20.11 6.06
N ALA A 639 -11.79 20.16 7.40
CA ALA A 639 -11.63 18.98 8.27
C ALA A 639 -12.88 18.07 8.38
N GLU A 640 -14.04 18.48 7.82
CA GLU A 640 -15.28 17.67 7.88
C GLU A 640 -15.43 16.61 6.75
N ILE A 641 -14.49 16.48 5.79
CA ILE A 641 -14.66 15.54 4.66
C ILE A 641 -13.90 14.21 4.87
N ARG A 642 -14.61 13.20 5.38
CA ARG A 642 -14.19 11.78 5.45
C ARG A 642 -14.28 11.04 4.09
N VAL A 643 -13.55 11.47 3.06
CA VAL A 643 -13.58 10.78 1.74
C VAL A 643 -12.16 10.56 1.19
N ILE A 644 -11.27 9.97 1.98
CA ILE A 644 -9.97 9.49 1.48
C ILE A 644 -10.09 8.07 0.88
N ALA A 645 -11.05 7.26 1.33
CA ALA A 645 -11.17 5.86 0.89
C ALA A 645 -11.88 5.65 -0.47
N SER A 646 -12.76 6.57 -0.89
CA SER A 646 -13.49 6.44 -2.18
C SER A 646 -12.66 6.90 -3.38
N VAL A 647 -11.77 7.88 -3.16
CA VAL A 647 -10.99 8.53 -4.22
C VAL A 647 -9.88 7.62 -4.74
N GLU A 648 -9.25 6.80 -3.88
CA GLU A 648 -8.25 5.81 -4.30
C GLU A 648 -8.83 4.71 -5.21
N GLN A 649 -10.09 4.32 -4.98
CA GLN A 649 -10.74 3.26 -5.73
C GLN A 649 -11.17 3.73 -7.13
N GLU A 650 -11.62 4.98 -7.25
CA GLU A 650 -11.96 5.60 -8.53
C GLU A 650 -10.72 6.00 -9.33
N LEU A 651 -9.66 6.52 -8.69
CA LEU A 651 -8.37 6.82 -9.34
C LEU A 651 -7.73 5.57 -9.94
N GLY A 652 -7.86 4.41 -9.30
CA GLY A 652 -7.33 3.14 -9.82
C GLY A 652 -8.03 2.64 -11.11
N GLU A 653 -9.30 3.00 -11.33
CA GLU A 653 -10.01 2.71 -12.59
C GLU A 653 -9.63 3.70 -13.69
N TRP A 654 -9.39 4.97 -13.35
CA TRP A 654 -8.90 6.01 -14.26
C TRP A 654 -7.43 5.81 -14.67
N GLU A 655 -6.55 5.39 -13.76
CA GLU A 655 -5.15 5.05 -14.04
C GLU A 655 -5.02 3.97 -15.11
N ARG A 656 -5.89 2.95 -15.08
CA ARG A 656 -5.93 1.87 -16.06
C ARG A 656 -6.41 2.34 -17.44
N MET A 657 -7.35 3.29 -17.47
CA MET A 657 -7.87 3.86 -18.72
C MET A 657 -6.86 4.80 -19.38
N LEU A 658 -6.22 5.68 -18.59
CA LEU A 658 -5.27 6.70 -19.07
C LEU A 658 -3.91 6.11 -19.48
N HIS A 659 -3.42 5.06 -18.80
CA HIS A 659 -2.19 4.34 -19.19
C HIS A 659 -2.28 3.71 -20.58
N SER A 660 -3.48 3.39 -21.05
CA SER A 660 -3.68 2.78 -22.37
C SER A 660 -3.63 3.77 -23.54
N ARG A 661 -3.70 5.08 -23.29
CA ARG A 661 -3.87 6.10 -24.36
C ARG A 661 -2.92 7.30 -24.33
N LEU A 662 -2.14 7.55 -23.27
CA LEU A 662 -1.26 8.72 -23.20
C LEU A 662 0.10 8.41 -22.56
N PRO A 663 1.21 8.38 -23.33
CA PRO A 663 2.56 8.15 -22.80
C PRO A 663 3.13 9.26 -21.88
N GLY A 664 2.43 10.40 -21.75
CA GLY A 664 2.93 11.61 -21.07
C GLY A 664 2.44 11.86 -19.63
N LEU A 665 1.44 11.13 -19.14
CA LEU A 665 0.75 11.44 -17.87
C LEU A 665 1.61 11.21 -16.60
N ASN A 666 2.70 10.45 -16.73
CA ASN A 666 3.62 10.16 -15.64
C ASN A 666 4.23 11.43 -15.00
N ARG A 667 4.37 12.53 -15.75
CA ARG A 667 4.96 13.78 -15.23
C ARG A 667 4.03 14.56 -14.29
N LEU A 668 2.71 14.51 -14.51
CA LEU A 668 1.75 15.25 -13.68
C LEU A 668 1.52 14.56 -12.33
N VAL A 669 1.44 13.23 -12.34
CA VAL A 669 1.28 12.41 -11.13
C VAL A 669 2.53 12.49 -10.25
N LEU A 670 3.73 12.57 -10.84
CA LEU A 670 4.97 12.81 -10.08
C LEU A 670 5.00 14.21 -9.45
N ARG A 671 4.66 15.27 -10.19
CA ARG A 671 4.61 16.64 -9.64
C ARG A 671 3.60 16.78 -8.48
N TYR A 672 2.46 16.11 -8.56
CA TYR A 672 1.47 16.12 -7.48
C TYR A 672 1.98 15.39 -6.22
N LYS A 673 2.66 14.25 -6.39
CA LYS A 673 3.30 13.53 -5.28
C LYS A 673 4.45 14.32 -4.63
N GLU A 674 5.21 15.05 -5.43
CA GLU A 674 6.27 15.96 -4.96
C GLU A 674 5.69 17.16 -4.18
N MET A 675 4.58 17.74 -4.65
CA MET A 675 3.87 18.82 -3.96
C MET A 675 3.28 18.38 -2.61
N MET A 676 2.69 17.17 -2.54
CA MET A 676 2.15 16.62 -1.30
C MET A 676 3.26 16.25 -0.28
N ALA A 677 4.42 15.81 -0.76
CA ALA A 677 5.59 15.54 0.11
C ALA A 677 6.18 16.84 0.69
N ALA A 678 6.15 17.95 -0.05
CA ALA A 678 6.62 19.26 0.41
C ALA A 678 5.73 19.90 1.50
N LEU A 679 4.45 19.52 1.58
CA LEU A 679 3.49 20.03 2.56
C LEU A 679 3.47 19.25 3.89
N ALA A 680 4.14 18.10 3.96
CA ALA A 680 4.19 17.24 5.15
C ALA A 680 4.79 17.87 6.44
N PRO A 681 5.79 18.78 6.40
CA PRO A 681 6.38 19.35 7.62
C PRO A 681 5.49 20.37 8.36
N PHE A 682 4.48 20.94 7.71
CA PHE A 682 3.69 22.05 8.27
C PHE A 682 2.42 21.63 9.02
N THR A 683 2.12 20.32 9.05
CA THR A 683 0.94 19.78 9.76
C THR A 683 1.26 19.23 11.16
N MET A 684 2.52 19.29 11.61
CA MET A 684 3.01 18.58 12.81
C MET A 684 3.80 19.45 13.81
N LYS A 685 3.48 20.74 13.93
CA LYS A 685 3.97 21.57 15.07
C LYS A 685 2.84 22.44 15.64
N GLY A 686 2.12 21.88 16.59
CA GLY A 686 1.11 22.57 17.39
C GLY A 686 0.84 21.81 18.69
N GLY A 687 1.85 21.70 19.54
CA GLY A 687 1.77 20.99 20.82
C GLY A 687 2.74 21.56 21.85
N LEU A 688 2.28 22.59 22.56
CA LEU A 688 2.64 23.00 23.92
C LEU A 688 4.11 23.38 24.23
N LEU A 689 4.37 24.70 24.28
CA LEU A 689 5.22 25.31 25.31
C LEU A 689 4.32 26.19 26.16
N HIS A 690 3.98 25.73 27.36
CA HIS A 690 3.49 26.57 28.45
C HIS A 690 4.51 26.43 29.58
N ASP A 691 5.32 27.46 29.78
CA ASP A 691 5.91 27.71 31.09
C ASP A 691 5.50 29.11 31.51
N GLY A 692 4.86 29.19 32.68
CA GLY A 692 4.25 30.38 33.21
C GLY A 692 5.24 31.18 34.03
N GLN A 693 5.48 32.43 33.65
CA GLN A 693 5.94 33.46 34.59
C GLN A 693 4.80 34.44 34.85
N LYS A 694 4.35 34.46 36.11
CA LYS A 694 3.54 35.51 36.72
C LYS A 694 4.40 36.27 37.74
N GLY A 695 4.33 37.60 37.68
CA GLY A 695 4.63 38.56 38.75
C GLY A 695 6.12 38.84 38.95
N GLY A 696 6.60 40.05 39.19
CA GLY A 696 5.97 41.33 39.49
C GLY A 696 7.09 42.38 39.64
N ARG A 697 6.72 43.66 39.60
CA ARG A 697 7.61 44.81 39.78
C ARG A 697 8.15 44.92 41.22
N GLU A 698 9.19 45.77 41.34
CA GLU A 698 9.66 46.55 42.51
C GLU A 698 10.91 46.05 43.24
N GLY A 699 11.84 46.98 43.50
CA GLY A 699 12.64 46.98 44.73
C GLY A 699 14.16 46.85 44.61
N GLU A 700 14.83 48.01 44.52
CA GLU A 700 16.03 48.43 45.27
C GLU A 700 17.12 47.43 45.76
N GLN A 701 18.35 47.83 45.42
CA GLN A 701 19.56 47.98 46.26
C GLN A 701 20.23 46.78 46.98
N ALA A 702 21.56 46.81 46.81
CA ALA A 702 22.64 46.48 47.74
C ALA A 702 23.12 45.02 47.86
N GLY A 703 24.44 44.85 47.62
CA GLY A 703 25.30 44.30 48.67
C GLY A 703 26.13 43.06 48.35
N VAL A 704 27.38 43.29 47.90
CA VAL A 704 28.64 42.73 48.44
C VAL A 704 28.81 41.20 48.63
N GLY A 705 29.92 40.69 48.09
CA GLY A 705 30.74 39.61 48.69
C GLY A 705 30.97 38.42 47.74
N ARG A 706 32.01 38.43 46.88
CA ARG A 706 33.42 38.01 47.11
C ARG A 706 33.65 36.51 47.36
N ASP A 707 34.70 36.06 46.64
CA ASP A 707 35.61 34.95 46.88
C ASP A 707 35.11 33.55 46.46
N ARG A 708 35.89 32.68 45.80
CA ARG A 708 37.27 32.70 45.27
C ARG A 708 37.46 31.41 44.44
N GLU A 709 38.23 31.50 43.36
CA GLU A 709 39.35 30.60 42.92
C GLU A 709 39.09 29.08 42.78
N CYS A 710 39.56 28.30 41.79
CA CYS A 710 40.65 28.35 40.78
C CYS A 710 40.20 27.53 39.54
N ALA A 711 40.31 28.02 38.30
CA ALA A 711 41.48 27.90 37.39
C ALA A 711 41.89 26.44 37.08
N GLY A 712 42.00 25.96 35.84
CA GLY A 712 41.83 26.60 34.52
C GLY A 712 42.51 25.74 33.43
N ALA A 713 41.87 25.72 32.24
CA ALA A 713 42.42 25.74 30.88
C ALA A 713 43.33 24.57 30.40
N ASP A 714 42.91 23.76 29.42
CA ASP A 714 42.91 23.96 27.92
C ASP A 714 44.25 23.52 27.28
N PRO A 715 44.32 23.18 25.97
CA PRO A 715 43.36 23.40 24.88
C PRO A 715 42.82 22.13 24.18
#